data_AF-A0A0A8GXY0-F1
#
_entry.id   AF-A0A0A8GXY0-F1
#
_cell.length_a   1.000
_cell.length_b   1.000
_cell.length_c   1.000
_cell.angle_alpha   90.00
_cell.angle_beta   90.00
_cell.angle_gamma   90.00
#
_symmetry.space_group_name_H-M   'P 1'
#
loop_
_entity.id
_entity.type
_entity.pdbx_description
1 polymer ?
#
loop_
_entity_poly.entity_id
_entity_poly.type
_entity_poly.pdbx_seq_one_letter_code
_entity_poly.pdbx_strand_id
1 'polypeptide(L)'
;MKTTKLTHHIILSGITVSLLFSPLMALPSGGKFTHGTTGSININGNTMNINGHKVSSVIQWGGGFSINQGESVNFGGSNKNYLNIAHGTSKSTIAGLLNANGNNVFLINPNGVIITKTGTINANRFVVSTSSLNNADYTTFKNLTYENAHTFSPVFKPNKLGNVVNMGNINADKVLLIGNKVDIQGGKLGNVNSTTHLVGNNVYIDADSANLNSTINVTAIQNGYIQRQMNKFANDNYNFGNYTNIQNTNYTETNGQTHNGSNNFKKVLTIGNMENEKANATEWFYFAKGWNEYIGDTQSVDEFRLVGNVDFSGNKGQGVEGRDWQNYANYCLNGLGCTSMIVTSFAKTFDGQGYTLKNINIDTTSLSNKPDNVGIFGSTNNATIKNINVDYMGGGIRANGGNYVGGFAGQIYGSNLAISNISLNNIGSISTIGNDNGGLAGGFAGRADSGTFSNISLNNIGSISSRGVYDHDFIIAGGFAGRTDSGTYTNISLNNIGNISSNSSGLDGDFAGGFAGQATDGTFSNISLSNIGNISTSGANWNNYVGGFAGQASGTFSNISLNNIGNISSRGNDISFAGGFAGDAGGTFSNISLNNIGDISSSGGNGGNGEFGRSQAGGFAGEASGTFTNISLNNIGNISTSSRGNGNYIYAGGFAGEADSDSIFKNIYVFFNPNMSISASGGNYNYAGKFFGKGYFTGTNPDNIHIYHHTNDLTNATYDQNYWGNTNDKIQIHTYTDKNQAYNQFKQQDNTIARPIVQLPSITPPSNPSTPTNPDVILGSDDVISANDLNTWLGEILAGNYWIDINDLSSIKGISEELKQSISFLEALYGQEGMKEILEGFGNDYKTNYRNYQRFATNKANLLAFINDKLKPLVKQSNKAFIDLKTAQEQLKTAIAKYNDYVKKVNENPSLKNDATLNSLKAEVDRLNNLSKELFASINDNQELLQTWQSKTSTDSNNHFKIKGEFKNLALLTPNLDEVIVNGNENEDYKKVSRQVANAQKQTPTFEYEENEKEEVEETALMQKGKICIVSDNFKTMNPCVTGSF
;
A
#
# COMPACT_ATOMS: atom_id res chain seq x y z
N MET A 1 41.23 -21.99 -21.66
CA MET A 1 40.68 -21.86 -23.03
C MET A 1 39.30 -22.52 -23.04
N LYS A 2 38.26 -21.79 -23.48
CA LYS A 2 36.90 -22.31 -23.73
C LYS A 2 36.92 -23.37 -24.85
N THR A 3 35.96 -24.31 -24.80
CA THR A 3 34.92 -24.62 -25.83
C THR A 3 34.38 -26.05 -25.60
N THR A 4 33.20 -26.23 -25.00
CA THR A 4 31.86 -26.45 -25.61
C THR A 4 31.71 -27.69 -26.52
N LYS A 5 30.82 -28.64 -26.17
CA LYS A 5 29.49 -28.82 -26.81
C LYS A 5 28.63 -29.99 -26.26
N LEU A 6 27.35 -29.66 -26.07
CA LEU A 6 26.09 -30.39 -26.34
C LEU A 6 25.68 -31.71 -25.64
N THR A 7 24.71 -31.57 -24.73
CA THR A 7 23.37 -32.23 -24.70
C THR A 7 23.20 -33.69 -25.12
N HIS A 8 22.87 -34.53 -24.13
CA HIS A 8 21.75 -35.49 -24.12
C HIS A 8 21.11 -35.35 -22.73
N HIS A 9 20.01 -34.63 -22.54
CA HIS A 9 18.64 -35.18 -22.59
C HIS A 9 18.59 -36.69 -22.26
N ILE A 10 18.71 -37.01 -20.97
CA ILE A 10 17.98 -38.15 -20.40
C ILE A 10 16.85 -37.55 -19.57
N ILE A 11 15.67 -37.74 -20.13
CA ILE A 11 14.36 -37.62 -19.52
C ILE A 11 14.39 -38.36 -18.16
N LEU A 12 14.38 -37.65 -17.04
CA LEU A 12 13.90 -38.17 -15.75
C LEU A 12 12.45 -37.69 -15.56
N SER A 13 11.57 -38.20 -16.41
CA SER A 13 10.13 -38.23 -16.15
C SER A 13 9.86 -39.34 -15.14
N GLY A 14 9.15 -39.01 -14.06
CA GLY A 14 8.58 -40.03 -13.17
C GLY A 14 8.18 -39.54 -11.79
N ILE A 15 8.78 -38.46 -11.29
CA ILE A 15 8.31 -37.75 -10.11
C ILE A 15 8.56 -36.26 -10.35
N THR A 16 7.62 -35.59 -11.02
CA THR A 16 7.44 -34.19 -10.68
C THR A 16 7.09 -34.17 -9.21
N VAL A 17 8.07 -33.73 -8.43
CA VAL A 17 7.86 -32.98 -7.22
C VAL A 17 6.89 -31.85 -7.57
N SER A 18 5.58 -32.15 -7.55
CA SER A 18 4.50 -31.18 -7.76
C SER A 18 4.24 -30.37 -6.48
N LEU A 19 5.18 -30.34 -5.53
CA LEU A 19 5.01 -29.71 -4.22
C LEU A 19 6.22 -28.90 -3.71
N LEU A 20 7.31 -28.77 -4.47
CA LEU A 20 8.46 -27.96 -4.02
C LEU A 20 9.07 -27.24 -5.21
N PHE A 21 8.59 -26.02 -5.42
CA PHE A 21 9.31 -24.75 -5.58
C PHE A 21 8.20 -23.72 -5.77
N SER A 22 8.16 -22.68 -4.96
CA SER A 22 7.22 -21.57 -5.12
C SER A 22 7.77 -20.62 -6.19
N PRO A 23 7.36 -20.69 -7.47
CA PRO A 23 7.23 -19.46 -8.22
C PRO A 23 6.08 -18.67 -7.58
N LEU A 24 6.07 -17.36 -7.75
CA LEU A 24 4.87 -16.54 -7.65
C LEU A 24 3.69 -17.32 -8.29
N MET A 25 2.79 -17.89 -7.48
CA MET A 25 1.91 -18.98 -7.95
C MET A 25 0.98 -18.45 -9.04
N ALA A 26 1.12 -19.01 -10.25
CA ALA A 26 0.36 -18.55 -11.41
C ALA A 26 -1.12 -19.01 -11.39
N LEU A 27 -1.40 -20.09 -10.66
CA LEU A 27 -2.72 -20.68 -10.47
C LEU A 27 -3.10 -20.70 -8.98
N PRO A 28 -4.38 -20.94 -8.61
CA PRO A 28 -4.77 -21.15 -7.22
C PRO A 28 -3.96 -22.26 -6.55
N SER A 29 -3.75 -22.19 -5.24
CA SER A 29 -2.86 -23.13 -4.55
C SER A 29 -3.40 -23.66 -3.22
N GLY A 30 -3.05 -24.92 -2.94
CA GLY A 30 -3.48 -25.61 -1.72
C GLY A 30 -4.98 -25.89 -1.66
N GLY A 31 -5.60 -26.31 -2.77
CA GLY A 31 -7.03 -26.60 -2.82
C GLY A 31 -7.40 -27.91 -2.10
N LYS A 32 -8.44 -27.86 -1.27
CA LYS A 32 -8.98 -29.03 -0.55
C LYS A 32 -10.50 -29.01 -0.53
N PHE A 33 -11.14 -30.12 -0.92
CA PHE A 33 -12.57 -30.31 -0.71
C PHE A 33 -12.86 -30.57 0.78
N THR A 34 -13.88 -29.91 1.33
CA THR A 34 -14.18 -29.92 2.78
C THR A 34 -15.67 -30.07 3.07
N HIS A 35 -16.03 -30.07 4.36
CA HIS A 35 -17.42 -30.07 4.85
C HIS A 35 -18.26 -31.26 4.35
N GLY A 36 -17.61 -32.41 4.09
CA GLY A 36 -18.25 -33.63 3.58
C GLY A 36 -18.48 -33.62 2.06
N THR A 37 -17.78 -32.76 1.32
CA THR A 37 -17.70 -32.77 -0.14
C THR A 37 -16.38 -33.40 -0.60
N THR A 38 -16.34 -33.98 -1.80
CA THR A 38 -15.16 -34.64 -2.36
C THR A 38 -15.05 -34.33 -3.86
N GLY A 39 -13.85 -34.49 -4.41
CA GLY A 39 -13.56 -34.21 -5.82
C GLY A 39 -12.06 -34.28 -6.12
N SER A 40 -11.72 -33.95 -7.36
CA SER A 40 -10.32 -33.90 -7.84
C SER A 40 -9.91 -32.49 -8.27
N ILE A 41 -8.63 -32.18 -8.08
CA ILE A 41 -7.96 -30.94 -8.52
C ILE A 41 -6.69 -31.37 -9.24
N ASN A 42 -6.63 -31.18 -10.55
CA ASN A 42 -5.52 -31.62 -11.39
C ASN A 42 -4.91 -30.42 -12.12
N ILE A 43 -3.58 -30.28 -12.07
CA ILE A 43 -2.84 -29.21 -12.76
C ILE A 43 -2.05 -29.83 -13.92
N ASN A 44 -2.32 -29.36 -15.14
CA ASN A 44 -1.65 -29.76 -16.37
C ASN A 44 -1.09 -28.51 -17.07
N GLY A 45 0.20 -28.24 -16.88
CA GLY A 45 0.84 -27.02 -17.40
C GLY A 45 0.19 -25.77 -16.81
N ASN A 46 -0.31 -24.89 -17.68
CA ASN A 46 -0.97 -23.63 -17.33
C ASN A 46 -2.48 -23.77 -17.02
N THR A 47 -2.97 -25.00 -16.89
CA THR A 47 -4.41 -25.29 -16.74
C THR A 47 -4.67 -26.11 -15.50
N MET A 48 -5.53 -25.61 -14.62
CA MET A 48 -6.10 -26.33 -13.49
C MET A 48 -7.51 -26.83 -13.83
N ASN A 49 -7.79 -28.11 -13.56
CA ASN A 49 -9.11 -28.71 -13.73
C ASN A 49 -9.65 -29.16 -12.37
N ILE A 50 -10.85 -28.70 -12.02
CA ILE A 50 -11.52 -28.97 -10.75
C ILE A 50 -12.82 -29.74 -11.04
N ASN A 51 -12.98 -30.91 -10.43
CA ASN A 51 -14.18 -31.74 -10.59
C ASN A 51 -14.70 -32.20 -9.23
N GLY A 52 -15.77 -31.55 -8.75
CA GLY A 52 -16.52 -32.00 -7.57
C GLY A 52 -17.40 -33.22 -7.86
N HIS A 53 -17.49 -34.17 -6.93
CA HIS A 53 -18.34 -35.36 -7.07
C HIS A 53 -19.82 -35.08 -6.72
N LYS A 54 -20.07 -34.07 -5.89
CA LYS A 54 -21.43 -33.62 -5.53
C LYS A 54 -21.88 -32.47 -6.41
N VAL A 55 -23.20 -32.21 -6.41
CA VAL A 55 -23.79 -31.01 -7.04
C VAL A 55 -23.20 -29.75 -6.44
N SER A 56 -23.10 -29.69 -5.11
CA SER A 56 -22.53 -28.54 -4.39
C SER A 56 -21.25 -28.95 -3.67
N SER A 57 -20.16 -28.26 -3.97
CA SER A 57 -18.81 -28.56 -3.48
C SER A 57 -18.21 -27.36 -2.76
N VAL A 58 -17.57 -27.60 -1.60
CA VAL A 58 -16.89 -26.58 -0.80
C VAL A 58 -15.39 -26.84 -0.85
N ILE A 59 -14.63 -25.88 -1.38
CA ILE A 59 -13.19 -25.97 -1.60
C ILE A 59 -12.50 -24.84 -0.85
N GLN A 60 -11.54 -25.19 -0.01
CA GLN A 60 -10.70 -24.23 0.72
C GLN A 60 -9.31 -24.19 0.08
N TRP A 61 -8.75 -23.00 -0.08
CA TRP A 61 -7.48 -22.76 -0.78
C TRP A 61 -6.46 -22.17 0.19
N GLY A 62 -5.46 -22.97 0.57
CA GLY A 62 -4.50 -22.60 1.60
C GLY A 62 -3.57 -21.45 1.19
N GLY A 63 -3.19 -21.36 -0.08
CA GLY A 63 -2.30 -20.31 -0.60
C GLY A 63 -3.03 -19.25 -1.43
N GLY A 64 -4.34 -19.11 -1.22
CA GLY A 64 -5.18 -18.17 -1.96
C GLY A 64 -5.61 -18.65 -3.35
N PHE A 65 -6.36 -17.78 -4.03
CA PHE A 65 -6.98 -18.06 -5.32
C PHE A 65 -6.70 -16.92 -6.31
N SER A 66 -5.68 -17.08 -7.15
CA SER A 66 -5.32 -16.14 -8.23
C SER A 66 -5.09 -16.90 -9.53
N ILE A 67 -5.34 -16.25 -10.66
CA ILE A 67 -5.17 -16.82 -12.00
C ILE A 67 -4.41 -15.79 -12.82
N ASN A 68 -3.12 -16.04 -13.06
CA ASN A 68 -2.27 -15.12 -13.80
C ASN A 68 -2.62 -15.08 -15.29
N GLN A 69 -2.13 -14.05 -16.00
CA GLN A 69 -2.31 -13.95 -17.44
C GLN A 69 -1.70 -15.16 -18.15
N GLY A 70 -2.46 -15.79 -19.04
CA GLY A 70 -2.04 -17.02 -19.75
C GLY A 70 -2.41 -18.33 -19.04
N GLU A 71 -2.94 -18.26 -17.81
CA GLU A 71 -3.37 -19.40 -17.02
C GLU A 71 -4.88 -19.62 -17.11
N SER A 72 -5.34 -20.86 -16.87
CA SER A 72 -6.76 -21.22 -16.92
C SER A 72 -7.18 -22.11 -15.74
N VAL A 73 -8.34 -21.84 -15.15
CA VAL A 73 -9.01 -22.70 -14.18
C VAL A 73 -10.35 -23.16 -14.74
N ASN A 74 -10.51 -24.47 -14.92
CA ASN A 74 -11.69 -25.11 -15.47
C ASN A 74 -12.48 -25.85 -14.39
N PHE A 75 -13.72 -25.45 -14.14
CA PHE A 75 -14.65 -26.18 -13.29
C PHE A 75 -15.50 -27.12 -14.14
N GLY A 76 -15.28 -28.43 -13.99
CA GLY A 76 -15.90 -29.45 -14.84
C GLY A 76 -17.23 -30.00 -14.33
N GLY A 77 -17.86 -30.83 -15.16
CA GLY A 77 -19.27 -31.24 -14.99
C GLY A 77 -20.25 -30.19 -15.50
N SER A 78 -21.55 -30.50 -15.46
CA SER A 78 -22.65 -29.58 -15.77
C SER A 78 -23.53 -29.44 -14.55
N ASN A 79 -24.14 -28.27 -14.39
CA ASN A 79 -25.13 -27.98 -13.36
C ASN A 79 -24.59 -28.17 -11.93
N LYS A 80 -23.39 -27.66 -11.65
CA LYS A 80 -22.73 -27.75 -10.33
C LYS A 80 -22.50 -26.39 -9.67
N ASN A 81 -22.34 -26.41 -8.36
CA ASN A 81 -22.03 -25.25 -7.51
C ASN A 81 -20.65 -25.44 -6.84
N TYR A 82 -19.75 -24.48 -7.04
CA TYR A 82 -18.40 -24.49 -6.47
C TYR A 82 -18.19 -23.28 -5.56
N LEU A 83 -18.11 -23.52 -4.25
CA LEU A 83 -17.73 -22.51 -3.26
C LEU A 83 -16.22 -22.60 -3.01
N ASN A 84 -15.49 -21.55 -3.38
CA ASN A 84 -14.05 -21.42 -3.25
C ASN A 84 -13.74 -20.38 -2.17
N ILE A 85 -13.10 -20.81 -1.08
CA ILE A 85 -12.67 -19.93 0.00
C ILE A 85 -11.15 -19.78 -0.07
N ALA A 86 -10.69 -18.57 -0.37
CA ALA A 86 -9.28 -18.24 -0.44
C ALA A 86 -8.77 -17.85 0.95
N HIS A 87 -7.92 -18.69 1.52
CA HIS A 87 -7.18 -18.40 2.74
C HIS A 87 -5.80 -17.90 2.35
N GLY A 88 -5.41 -16.75 2.88
CA GLY A 88 -4.11 -16.18 2.61
C GLY A 88 -3.98 -14.73 3.02
N THR A 89 -2.78 -14.19 2.87
CA THR A 89 -2.47 -12.78 3.16
C THR A 89 -2.65 -11.87 1.95
N SER A 90 -3.00 -12.46 0.80
CA SER A 90 -3.05 -11.79 -0.49
C SER A 90 -4.46 -11.76 -1.11
N LYS A 91 -4.66 -10.74 -1.96
CA LYS A 91 -5.86 -10.52 -2.76
C LYS A 91 -5.96 -11.58 -3.86
N SER A 92 -7.17 -11.95 -4.24
CA SER A 92 -7.40 -12.78 -5.43
C SER A 92 -7.26 -11.92 -6.68
N THR A 93 -6.31 -12.24 -7.55
CA THR A 93 -6.12 -11.53 -8.82
C THR A 93 -6.43 -12.48 -9.98
N ILE A 94 -7.45 -12.15 -10.77
CA ILE A 94 -7.87 -12.92 -11.95
C ILE A 94 -7.50 -12.14 -13.21
N ALA A 95 -6.36 -12.50 -13.79
CA ALA A 95 -5.84 -11.98 -15.04
C ALA A 95 -5.91 -12.97 -16.21
N GLY A 96 -6.05 -14.27 -15.91
CA GLY A 96 -6.28 -15.35 -16.87
C GLY A 96 -7.75 -15.72 -17.03
N LEU A 97 -8.00 -16.99 -17.35
CA LEU A 97 -9.33 -17.53 -17.64
C LEU A 97 -9.89 -18.34 -16.45
N LEU A 98 -11.09 -17.98 -15.98
CA LEU A 98 -11.91 -18.85 -15.15
C LEU A 98 -13.06 -19.37 -16.02
N ASN A 99 -13.05 -20.68 -16.30
CA ASN A 99 -14.03 -21.32 -17.17
C ASN A 99 -14.91 -22.31 -16.38
N ALA A 100 -16.18 -21.99 -16.25
CA ALA A 100 -17.18 -22.73 -15.50
C ALA A 100 -18.54 -22.73 -16.25
N ASN A 101 -18.52 -22.85 -17.59
CA ASN A 101 -19.72 -22.87 -18.41
C ASN A 101 -20.77 -23.88 -17.90
N GLY A 102 -22.00 -23.41 -17.66
CA GLY A 102 -23.08 -24.23 -17.10
C GLY A 102 -23.01 -24.46 -15.58
N ASN A 103 -21.97 -23.96 -14.89
CA ASN A 103 -21.76 -24.12 -13.45
C ASN A 103 -21.83 -22.76 -12.72
N ASN A 104 -22.08 -22.82 -11.41
CA ASN A 104 -22.11 -21.68 -10.51
C ASN A 104 -20.80 -21.64 -9.70
N VAL A 105 -20.13 -20.50 -9.67
CA VAL A 105 -18.86 -20.30 -8.95
C VAL A 105 -19.01 -19.17 -7.95
N PHE A 106 -18.61 -19.46 -6.71
CA PHE A 106 -18.58 -18.52 -5.60
C PHE A 106 -17.11 -18.41 -5.14
N LEU A 107 -16.58 -17.20 -5.07
CA LEU A 107 -15.21 -16.90 -4.64
C LEU A 107 -15.25 -15.96 -3.43
N ILE A 108 -14.72 -16.44 -2.31
CA ILE A 108 -14.67 -15.69 -1.05
C ILE A 108 -13.20 -15.38 -0.72
N ASN A 109 -12.86 -14.09 -0.61
CA ASN A 109 -11.54 -13.66 -0.16
C ASN A 109 -11.63 -12.35 0.64
N PRO A 110 -11.46 -12.39 1.97
CA PRO A 110 -11.49 -11.20 2.82
C PRO A 110 -10.49 -10.10 2.47
N ASN A 111 -9.34 -10.45 1.87
CA ASN A 111 -8.34 -9.48 1.44
C ASN A 111 -8.77 -8.65 0.22
N GLY A 112 -9.75 -9.14 -0.54
CA GLY A 112 -10.26 -8.50 -1.76
C GLY A 112 -10.04 -9.32 -3.03
N VAL A 113 -10.74 -8.91 -4.09
CA VAL A 113 -10.72 -9.58 -5.40
C VAL A 113 -10.58 -8.55 -6.52
N ILE A 114 -9.67 -8.80 -7.45
CA ILE A 114 -9.40 -7.96 -8.63
C ILE A 114 -9.53 -8.84 -9.87
N ILE A 115 -10.42 -8.44 -10.79
CA ILE A 115 -10.51 -9.01 -12.13
C ILE A 115 -9.85 -8.01 -13.07
N THR A 116 -8.69 -8.35 -13.62
CA THR A 116 -7.90 -7.43 -14.44
C THR A 116 -8.52 -7.25 -15.82
N LYS A 117 -8.02 -6.27 -16.60
CA LYS A 117 -8.46 -6.04 -17.99
C LYS A 117 -8.36 -7.29 -18.89
N THR A 118 -7.42 -8.18 -18.62
CA THR A 118 -7.24 -9.44 -19.37
C THR A 118 -8.05 -10.60 -18.78
N GLY A 119 -8.51 -10.47 -17.53
CA GLY A 119 -9.29 -11.48 -16.84
C GLY A 119 -10.60 -11.78 -17.54
N THR A 120 -10.90 -13.06 -17.72
CA THR A 120 -12.16 -13.53 -18.30
C THR A 120 -12.80 -14.58 -17.41
N ILE A 121 -14.06 -14.39 -17.05
CA ILE A 121 -14.87 -15.32 -16.27
C ILE A 121 -16.00 -15.82 -17.16
N ASN A 122 -16.14 -17.13 -17.32
CA ASN A 122 -17.30 -17.74 -17.97
C ASN A 122 -18.02 -18.63 -16.95
N ALA A 123 -19.28 -18.36 -16.64
CA ALA A 123 -20.06 -19.14 -15.67
C ALA A 123 -21.57 -19.03 -15.95
N ASN A 124 -22.39 -19.86 -15.31
CA ASN A 124 -23.83 -19.61 -15.22
C ASN A 124 -24.13 -18.53 -14.16
N ARG A 125 -23.62 -18.73 -12.93
CA ARG A 125 -23.62 -17.73 -11.86
C ARG A 125 -22.21 -17.49 -11.37
N PHE A 126 -21.84 -16.22 -11.17
CA PHE A 126 -20.59 -15.84 -10.55
C PHE A 126 -20.83 -14.96 -9.32
N VAL A 127 -20.35 -15.40 -8.17
CA VAL A 127 -20.46 -14.69 -6.90
C VAL A 127 -19.07 -14.40 -6.36
N VAL A 128 -18.83 -13.16 -5.96
CA VAL A 128 -17.61 -12.73 -5.28
C VAL A 128 -17.99 -12.06 -3.97
N SER A 129 -17.30 -12.42 -2.88
CA SER A 129 -17.48 -11.73 -1.60
C SER A 129 -16.16 -11.57 -0.86
N THR A 130 -15.99 -10.42 -0.21
CA THR A 130 -14.92 -10.19 0.77
C THR A 130 -15.36 -10.43 2.21
N SER A 131 -16.59 -10.89 2.41
CA SER A 131 -17.09 -11.24 3.73
C SER A 131 -16.86 -12.72 4.00
N SER A 132 -16.29 -13.02 5.15
CA SER A 132 -16.08 -14.39 5.62
C SER A 132 -17.39 -15.11 5.92
N LEU A 133 -17.36 -16.43 5.78
CA LEU A 133 -18.48 -17.35 6.01
C LEU A 133 -18.36 -18.05 7.36
N ASN A 134 -19.48 -18.44 7.94
CA ASN A 134 -19.55 -19.25 9.15
C ASN A 134 -19.94 -20.72 8.85
N ASN A 135 -19.96 -21.57 9.87
CA ASN A 135 -20.28 -22.99 9.72
C ASN A 135 -21.70 -23.28 9.22
N ALA A 136 -22.67 -22.41 9.53
CA ALA A 136 -24.04 -22.53 9.03
C ALA A 136 -24.10 -22.25 7.53
N ASP A 137 -23.28 -21.32 7.03
CA ASP A 137 -23.18 -21.01 5.60
C ASP A 137 -22.65 -22.22 4.80
N TYR A 138 -21.59 -22.88 5.28
CA TYR A 138 -21.05 -24.09 4.63
C TYR A 138 -22.07 -25.24 4.61
N THR A 139 -22.81 -25.39 5.71
CA THR A 139 -23.86 -26.41 5.83
C THR A 139 -25.02 -26.13 4.88
N THR A 140 -25.39 -24.86 4.74
CA THR A 140 -26.43 -24.42 3.81
C THR A 140 -25.97 -24.67 2.37
N PHE A 141 -24.75 -24.24 2.03
CA PHE A 141 -24.20 -24.36 0.69
C PHE A 141 -24.11 -25.81 0.19
N LYS A 142 -23.57 -26.72 1.00
CA LYS A 142 -23.38 -28.13 0.58
C LYS A 142 -24.70 -28.87 0.32
N ASN A 143 -25.81 -28.37 0.87
CA ASN A 143 -27.15 -28.93 0.70
C ASN A 143 -27.94 -28.26 -0.44
N LEU A 144 -27.38 -27.25 -1.12
CA LEU A 144 -28.00 -26.63 -2.29
C LEU A 144 -28.10 -27.63 -3.44
N THR A 145 -29.22 -27.55 -4.16
CA THR A 145 -29.35 -28.09 -5.50
C THR A 145 -28.79 -27.09 -6.51
N TYR A 146 -28.68 -27.48 -7.77
CA TYR A 146 -28.30 -26.54 -8.80
C TYR A 146 -29.34 -25.41 -8.97
N GLU A 147 -30.63 -25.79 -9.02
CA GLU A 147 -31.73 -24.86 -9.26
C GLU A 147 -31.89 -23.82 -8.14
N ASN A 148 -31.73 -24.22 -6.88
CA ASN A 148 -31.87 -23.30 -5.75
C ASN A 148 -30.56 -22.56 -5.39
N ALA A 149 -29.47 -22.77 -6.15
CA ALA A 149 -28.19 -22.13 -5.85
C ALA A 149 -28.29 -20.59 -5.80
N HIS A 150 -29.28 -20.00 -6.46
CA HIS A 150 -29.58 -18.56 -6.44
C HIS A 150 -30.00 -18.02 -5.06
N THR A 151 -30.52 -18.87 -4.16
CA THR A 151 -30.96 -18.46 -2.82
C THR A 151 -29.80 -18.28 -1.84
N PHE A 152 -28.61 -18.79 -2.17
CA PHE A 152 -27.43 -18.59 -1.36
C PHE A 152 -26.74 -17.28 -1.70
N SER A 153 -26.38 -16.58 -0.63
CA SER A 153 -25.69 -15.29 -0.65
C SER A 153 -24.82 -15.13 0.60
N PRO A 154 -23.53 -14.80 0.48
CA PRO A 154 -22.67 -14.53 1.64
C PRO A 154 -23.22 -13.40 2.51
N VAL A 155 -23.09 -13.54 3.83
CA VAL A 155 -23.41 -12.47 4.80
C VAL A 155 -22.47 -11.30 4.55
N PHE A 156 -23.01 -10.11 4.30
CA PHE A 156 -22.23 -8.90 4.08
C PHE A 156 -21.78 -8.31 5.42
N LYS A 157 -20.47 -8.20 5.62
CA LYS A 157 -19.84 -7.61 6.82
C LYS A 157 -19.28 -6.22 6.47
N PRO A 158 -20.07 -5.14 6.55
CA PRO A 158 -19.66 -3.82 6.06
C PRO A 158 -18.43 -3.23 6.77
N ASN A 159 -18.09 -3.70 7.97
CA ASN A 159 -16.93 -3.21 8.71
C ASN A 159 -15.59 -3.85 8.28
N LYS A 160 -15.60 -4.86 7.39
CA LYS A 160 -14.37 -5.45 6.83
C LYS A 160 -13.84 -4.54 5.70
N LEU A 161 -12.53 -4.55 5.42
CA LEU A 161 -11.90 -3.60 4.48
C LEU A 161 -11.68 -4.13 3.05
N GLY A 162 -11.93 -5.41 2.79
CA GLY A 162 -11.73 -6.00 1.46
C GLY A 162 -12.65 -5.39 0.40
N ASN A 163 -12.12 -5.09 -0.79
CA ASN A 163 -12.87 -4.53 -1.91
C ASN A 163 -12.90 -5.50 -3.10
N VAL A 164 -13.87 -5.30 -3.98
CA VAL A 164 -13.98 -6.00 -5.27
C VAL A 164 -13.77 -4.99 -6.39
N VAL A 165 -12.84 -5.27 -7.31
CA VAL A 165 -12.56 -4.42 -8.47
C VAL A 165 -12.72 -5.23 -9.75
N ASN A 166 -13.52 -4.75 -10.70
CA ASN A 166 -13.66 -5.36 -12.02
C ASN A 166 -13.22 -4.42 -13.13
N MET A 167 -12.28 -4.89 -13.95
CA MET A 167 -11.89 -4.27 -15.22
C MET A 167 -12.01 -5.24 -16.41
N GLY A 168 -12.31 -6.51 -16.13
CA GLY A 168 -12.29 -7.60 -17.11
C GLY A 168 -13.68 -8.02 -17.55
N ASN A 169 -13.77 -9.22 -18.12
CA ASN A 169 -14.99 -9.71 -18.76
C ASN A 169 -15.66 -10.80 -17.92
N ILE A 170 -16.81 -10.49 -17.33
CA ILE A 170 -17.67 -11.45 -16.66
C ILE A 170 -18.79 -11.87 -17.62
N ASN A 171 -18.71 -13.11 -18.12
CA ASN A 171 -19.71 -13.76 -18.96
C ASN A 171 -20.53 -14.72 -18.08
N ALA A 172 -21.56 -14.20 -17.40
CA ALA A 172 -22.47 -14.99 -16.59
C ALA A 172 -23.90 -14.46 -16.67
N ASP A 173 -24.89 -15.34 -16.42
CA ASP A 173 -26.30 -15.00 -16.41
C ASP A 173 -26.75 -14.40 -15.06
N LYS A 174 -26.01 -14.69 -13.99
CA LYS A 174 -26.20 -14.07 -12.68
C LYS A 174 -24.86 -13.65 -12.08
N VAL A 175 -24.71 -12.38 -11.70
CA VAL A 175 -23.50 -11.85 -11.07
C VAL A 175 -23.84 -11.24 -9.72
N LEU A 176 -23.05 -11.54 -8.69
CA LEU A 176 -23.17 -10.91 -7.37
C LEU A 176 -21.78 -10.56 -6.86
N LEU A 177 -21.50 -9.28 -6.67
CA LEU A 177 -20.22 -8.78 -6.16
C LEU A 177 -20.44 -8.08 -4.83
N ILE A 178 -19.78 -8.56 -3.77
CA ILE A 178 -19.93 -8.05 -2.40
C ILE A 178 -18.57 -7.62 -1.87
N GLY A 179 -18.45 -6.37 -1.43
CA GLY A 179 -17.24 -5.88 -0.78
C GLY A 179 -17.45 -4.57 -0.02
N ASN A 180 -16.45 -4.10 0.72
CA ASN A 180 -16.50 -2.78 1.34
C ASN A 180 -16.65 -1.68 0.30
N LYS A 181 -15.78 -1.70 -0.71
CA LYS A 181 -15.96 -1.02 -1.99
C LYS A 181 -16.18 -2.06 -3.09
N VAL A 182 -17.15 -1.81 -3.96
CA VAL A 182 -17.27 -2.49 -5.26
C VAL A 182 -17.01 -1.47 -6.36
N ASP A 183 -16.01 -1.72 -7.20
CA ASP A 183 -15.49 -0.75 -8.16
C ASP A 183 -15.44 -1.36 -9.57
N ILE A 184 -16.34 -0.92 -10.44
CA ILE A 184 -16.46 -1.37 -11.81
C ILE A 184 -15.78 -0.32 -12.70
N GLN A 185 -14.55 -0.60 -13.11
CA GLN A 185 -13.70 0.30 -13.89
C GLN A 185 -13.69 -0.06 -15.38
N GLY A 186 -14.36 -1.13 -15.78
CA GLY A 186 -14.55 -1.47 -17.19
C GLY A 186 -14.89 -2.93 -17.44
N GLY A 187 -14.90 -3.27 -18.73
CA GLY A 187 -15.17 -4.62 -19.21
C GLY A 187 -16.65 -5.01 -19.12
N LYS A 188 -16.94 -6.31 -19.24
CA LYS A 188 -18.31 -6.83 -19.26
C LYS A 188 -18.79 -7.26 -17.87
N LEU A 189 -20.03 -6.92 -17.53
CA LEU A 189 -20.62 -7.18 -16.21
C LEU A 189 -21.86 -8.10 -16.31
N GLY A 190 -21.66 -9.27 -16.91
CA GLY A 190 -22.71 -10.25 -17.18
C GLY A 190 -23.17 -10.28 -18.64
N ASN A 191 -23.94 -11.30 -19.01
CA ASN A 191 -24.54 -11.45 -20.34
C ASN A 191 -25.69 -10.45 -20.57
N VAL A 192 -26.15 -10.27 -21.82
CA VAL A 192 -27.16 -9.25 -22.21
C VAL A 192 -28.45 -9.33 -21.37
N ASN A 193 -28.89 -10.53 -20.99
CA ASN A 193 -30.09 -10.72 -20.15
C ASN A 193 -29.75 -11.15 -18.71
N SER A 194 -28.53 -10.85 -18.27
CA SER A 194 -28.09 -11.22 -16.93
C SER A 194 -28.72 -10.34 -15.85
N THR A 195 -28.74 -10.86 -14.63
CA THR A 195 -29.01 -10.06 -13.44
C THR A 195 -27.72 -9.86 -12.66
N THR A 196 -27.26 -8.62 -12.56
CA THR A 196 -26.07 -8.27 -11.78
C THR A 196 -26.49 -7.56 -10.50
N HIS A 197 -25.85 -7.89 -9.37
CA HIS A 197 -26.04 -7.19 -8.10
C HIS A 197 -24.69 -6.80 -7.49
N LEU A 198 -24.49 -5.51 -7.25
CA LEU A 198 -23.31 -4.94 -6.61
C LEU A 198 -23.68 -4.51 -5.19
N VAL A 199 -22.94 -4.97 -4.18
CA VAL A 199 -23.25 -4.72 -2.77
C VAL A 199 -22.01 -4.21 -2.05
N GLY A 200 -22.08 -3.03 -1.45
CA GLY A 200 -20.99 -2.52 -0.64
C GLY A 200 -21.33 -1.28 0.18
N ASN A 201 -20.38 -0.80 0.98
CA ASN A 201 -20.50 0.53 1.59
C ASN A 201 -20.48 1.59 0.50
N ASN A 202 -19.52 1.48 -0.42
CA ASN A 202 -19.43 2.35 -1.57
C ASN A 202 -19.39 1.53 -2.87
N VAL A 203 -20.20 1.92 -3.86
CA VAL A 203 -20.23 1.26 -5.17
C VAL A 203 -19.89 2.28 -6.25
N TYR A 204 -18.91 1.99 -7.09
CA TYR A 204 -18.44 2.84 -8.17
C TYR A 204 -18.65 2.13 -9.50
N ILE A 205 -19.24 2.82 -10.47
CA ILE A 205 -19.49 2.30 -11.81
C ILE A 205 -18.99 3.33 -12.81
N ASP A 206 -17.90 3.01 -13.52
CA ASP A 206 -17.48 3.75 -14.72
C ASP A 206 -18.36 3.35 -15.89
N ALA A 207 -19.29 4.23 -16.24
CA ALA A 207 -20.31 3.95 -17.23
C ALA A 207 -19.85 4.14 -18.68
N ASP A 208 -18.70 4.78 -18.91
CA ASP A 208 -18.10 4.89 -20.24
C ASP A 208 -17.16 3.71 -20.54
N SER A 209 -16.54 3.13 -19.50
CA SER A 209 -15.63 1.98 -19.64
C SER A 209 -16.32 0.63 -19.50
N ALA A 210 -17.41 0.55 -18.73
CA ALA A 210 -18.13 -0.70 -18.49
C ALA A 210 -19.22 -0.95 -19.53
N ASN A 211 -19.39 -2.21 -19.93
CA ASN A 211 -20.50 -2.63 -20.77
C ASN A 211 -21.74 -2.91 -19.90
N LEU A 212 -22.63 -1.92 -19.81
CA LEU A 212 -23.87 -1.94 -19.01
C LEU A 212 -25.07 -2.51 -19.80
N ASN A 213 -24.89 -3.64 -20.49
CA ASN A 213 -25.90 -4.25 -21.36
C ASN A 213 -27.02 -5.01 -20.61
N SER A 214 -26.98 -5.06 -19.28
CA SER A 214 -27.93 -5.78 -18.44
C SER A 214 -28.44 -4.90 -17.29
N THR A 215 -29.42 -5.40 -16.54
CA THR A 215 -29.87 -4.75 -15.30
C THR A 215 -28.85 -4.94 -14.20
N ILE A 216 -28.39 -3.83 -13.63
CA ILE A 216 -27.41 -3.77 -12.54
C ILE A 216 -28.12 -3.25 -11.30
N ASN A 217 -28.47 -4.17 -10.43
CA ASN A 217 -28.94 -3.89 -9.09
C ASN A 217 -27.76 -3.43 -8.24
N VAL A 218 -27.97 -2.39 -7.43
CA VAL A 218 -26.93 -1.85 -6.57
C VAL A 218 -27.47 -1.61 -5.18
N THR A 219 -26.73 -2.10 -4.18
CA THR A 219 -26.95 -1.82 -2.77
C THR A 219 -25.70 -1.13 -2.23
N ALA A 220 -25.67 0.20 -2.32
CA ALA A 220 -24.62 1.02 -1.71
C ALA A 220 -25.11 1.53 -0.35
N ILE A 221 -24.55 1.04 0.76
CA ILE A 221 -25.00 1.41 2.11
C ILE A 221 -24.70 2.89 2.42
N GLN A 222 -23.56 3.40 1.94
CA GLN A 222 -23.16 4.79 2.14
C GLN A 222 -23.34 5.61 0.87
N ASN A 223 -22.61 5.29 -0.21
CA ASN A 223 -22.66 6.09 -1.44
C ASN A 223 -22.52 5.21 -2.70
N GLY A 224 -23.43 5.42 -3.65
CA GLY A 224 -23.26 4.96 -5.03
C GLY A 224 -22.64 6.06 -5.89
N TYR A 225 -21.78 5.71 -6.83
CA TYR A 225 -21.13 6.63 -7.76
C TYR A 225 -21.29 6.11 -9.18
N ILE A 226 -21.85 6.93 -10.05
CA ILE A 226 -21.81 6.72 -11.50
C ILE A 226 -20.77 7.70 -12.03
N GLN A 227 -19.78 7.16 -12.75
CA GLN A 227 -18.64 7.91 -13.24
C GLN A 227 -18.66 7.96 -14.76
N ARG A 228 -18.27 9.11 -15.30
CA ARG A 228 -18.03 9.32 -16.73
C ARG A 228 -16.70 10.01 -16.98
N GLN A 229 -16.12 9.79 -18.15
CA GLN A 229 -14.93 10.50 -18.60
C GLN A 229 -15.34 11.88 -19.14
N MET A 230 -14.61 12.93 -18.76
CA MET A 230 -14.96 14.30 -19.11
C MET A 230 -15.00 14.54 -20.63
N ASN A 231 -14.10 13.90 -21.40
CA ASN A 231 -14.12 13.97 -22.86
C ASN A 231 -15.38 13.35 -23.48
N LYS A 232 -15.86 12.20 -22.97
CA LYS A 232 -17.07 11.51 -23.44
C LYS A 232 -18.31 12.31 -23.10
N PHE A 233 -18.38 12.80 -21.87
CA PHE A 233 -19.45 13.69 -21.41
C PHE A 233 -19.55 14.95 -22.28
N ALA A 234 -18.43 15.61 -22.60
CA ALA A 234 -18.42 16.79 -23.48
C ALA A 234 -18.86 16.46 -24.91
N ASN A 235 -18.40 15.33 -25.47
CA ASN A 235 -18.79 14.87 -26.81
C ASN A 235 -20.28 14.51 -26.90
N ASP A 236 -20.89 14.10 -25.79
CA ASP A 236 -22.33 13.86 -25.66
C ASP A 236 -23.11 15.16 -25.36
N ASN A 237 -22.58 16.31 -25.79
CA ASN A 237 -23.14 17.64 -25.55
C ASN A 237 -23.37 17.95 -24.07
N TYR A 238 -22.45 17.52 -23.20
CA TYR A 238 -22.53 17.71 -21.74
C TYR A 238 -23.79 17.10 -21.12
N ASN A 239 -24.31 16.02 -21.69
CA ASN A 239 -25.42 15.24 -21.12
C ASN A 239 -24.84 14.06 -20.31
N PHE A 240 -25.18 13.97 -19.02
CA PHE A 240 -24.66 12.90 -18.17
C PHE A 240 -25.34 11.56 -18.48
N GLY A 241 -26.55 11.59 -19.04
CA GLY A 241 -27.35 10.43 -19.33
C GLY A 241 -28.21 9.98 -18.14
N ASN A 242 -29.23 9.19 -18.46
CA ASN A 242 -30.09 8.54 -17.48
C ASN A 242 -29.78 7.04 -17.50
N TYR A 243 -28.93 6.58 -16.59
CA TYR A 243 -28.47 5.19 -16.52
C TYR A 243 -29.55 4.26 -15.95
N THR A 244 -30.68 4.11 -16.66
CA THR A 244 -31.88 3.37 -16.22
C THR A 244 -31.62 1.89 -15.94
N ASN A 245 -30.53 1.33 -16.49
CA ASN A 245 -30.10 -0.04 -16.23
C ASN A 245 -29.50 -0.21 -14.84
N ILE A 246 -29.11 0.88 -14.16
CA ILE A 246 -28.60 0.88 -12.79
C ILE A 246 -29.77 1.16 -11.85
N GLN A 247 -30.11 0.18 -11.01
CA GLN A 247 -31.26 0.24 -10.12
C GLN A 247 -30.80 0.17 -8.67
N ASN A 248 -31.22 1.13 -7.84
CA ASN A 248 -31.05 0.97 -6.40
C ASN A 248 -31.98 -0.13 -5.91
N THR A 249 -31.42 -1.12 -5.20
CA THR A 249 -32.19 -2.22 -4.63
C THR A 249 -31.70 -2.53 -3.22
N ASN A 250 -32.55 -3.19 -2.45
CA ASN A 250 -32.12 -3.80 -1.21
C ASN A 250 -31.40 -5.11 -1.48
N TYR A 251 -30.51 -5.49 -0.56
CA TYR A 251 -29.84 -6.79 -0.58
C TYR A 251 -30.26 -7.59 0.64
N THR A 252 -30.92 -8.72 0.41
CA THR A 252 -31.31 -9.65 1.47
C THR A 252 -30.39 -10.85 1.45
N GLU A 253 -29.77 -11.12 2.59
CA GLU A 253 -28.84 -12.22 2.81
C GLU A 253 -29.56 -13.54 3.04
N THR A 254 -28.80 -14.64 3.00
CA THR A 254 -29.32 -15.99 3.30
C THR A 254 -29.91 -16.12 4.71
N ASN A 255 -29.43 -15.32 5.67
CA ASN A 255 -29.92 -15.30 7.04
C ASN A 255 -31.19 -14.43 7.21
N GLY A 256 -31.70 -13.79 6.15
CA GLY A 256 -32.87 -12.91 6.16
C GLY A 256 -32.57 -11.44 6.50
N GLN A 257 -31.34 -11.09 6.89
CA GLN A 257 -30.96 -9.70 7.10
C GLN A 257 -31.03 -8.93 5.78
N THR A 258 -31.61 -7.73 5.81
CA THR A 258 -31.72 -6.85 4.65
C THR A 258 -30.89 -5.60 4.84
N HIS A 259 -30.02 -5.32 3.87
CA HIS A 259 -29.28 -4.07 3.74
C HIS A 259 -30.01 -3.16 2.77
N ASN A 260 -30.29 -1.94 3.21
CA ASN A 260 -30.99 -0.96 2.40
C ASN A 260 -29.98 -0.18 1.54
N GLY A 261 -30.21 -0.14 0.24
CA GLY A 261 -29.38 0.64 -0.68
C GLY A 261 -29.74 2.12 -0.62
N SER A 262 -28.73 2.99 -0.67
CA SER A 262 -28.93 4.43 -0.78
C SER A 262 -29.55 4.80 -2.12
N ASN A 263 -30.61 5.62 -2.10
CA ASN A 263 -31.26 6.12 -3.31
C ASN A 263 -30.43 7.19 -4.05
N ASN A 264 -29.37 7.73 -3.44
CA ASN A 264 -28.65 8.88 -3.96
C ASN A 264 -27.31 8.45 -4.59
N PHE A 265 -27.35 8.13 -5.89
CA PHE A 265 -26.14 7.97 -6.69
C PHE A 265 -25.55 9.34 -7.01
N LYS A 266 -24.28 9.51 -6.66
CA LYS A 266 -23.50 10.69 -7.01
C LYS A 266 -23.03 10.59 -8.46
N LYS A 267 -23.17 11.70 -9.19
CA LYS A 267 -22.60 11.87 -10.53
C LYS A 267 -21.15 12.31 -10.40
N VAL A 268 -20.25 11.58 -11.05
CA VAL A 268 -18.81 11.86 -11.02
C VAL A 268 -18.26 12.04 -12.42
N LEU A 269 -17.43 13.05 -12.62
CA LEU A 269 -16.64 13.21 -13.85
C LEU A 269 -15.16 13.02 -13.57
N THR A 270 -14.49 12.16 -14.35
CA THR A 270 -13.05 11.95 -14.28
C THR A 270 -12.32 12.79 -15.32
N ILE A 271 -11.17 13.34 -14.92
CA ILE A 271 -10.26 14.15 -15.75
C ILE A 271 -8.88 13.51 -15.69
N GLY A 272 -8.24 13.29 -16.83
CA GLY A 272 -6.95 12.60 -16.93
C GLY A 272 -6.98 11.28 -17.70
N ASN A 273 -8.02 11.04 -18.51
CA ASN A 273 -8.27 9.78 -19.23
C ASN A 273 -7.59 9.73 -20.62
N MET A 274 -6.92 10.80 -21.05
CA MET A 274 -6.31 10.89 -22.37
C MET A 274 -4.95 10.17 -22.40
N GLU A 275 -4.37 10.06 -23.59
CA GLU A 275 -3.17 9.27 -23.84
C GLU A 275 -1.89 9.76 -23.13
N ASN A 276 -1.85 11.03 -22.72
CA ASN A 276 -0.75 11.61 -21.96
C ASN A 276 -1.17 12.88 -21.20
N GLU A 277 -0.29 13.37 -20.34
CA GLU A 277 -0.53 14.53 -19.47
C GLU A 277 -0.83 15.85 -20.21
N LYS A 278 -0.27 16.07 -21.41
CA LYS A 278 -0.60 17.27 -22.21
C LYS A 278 -1.96 17.12 -22.86
N ALA A 279 -2.28 15.94 -23.37
CA ALA A 279 -3.59 15.64 -23.93
C ALA A 279 -4.71 15.79 -22.87
N ASN A 280 -4.42 15.44 -21.62
CA ASN A 280 -5.33 15.62 -20.48
C ASN A 280 -5.76 17.07 -20.25
N ALA A 281 -4.99 18.07 -20.72
CA ALA A 281 -5.42 19.47 -20.65
C ALA A 281 -6.70 19.73 -21.45
N THR A 282 -7.01 18.90 -22.46
CA THR A 282 -8.26 18.95 -23.22
C THR A 282 -9.47 18.60 -22.37
N GLU A 283 -9.34 17.64 -21.44
CA GLU A 283 -10.43 17.33 -20.51
C GLU A 283 -10.64 18.43 -19.48
N TRP A 284 -9.56 19.05 -18.99
CA TRP A 284 -9.69 20.24 -18.16
C TRP A 284 -10.34 21.41 -18.94
N PHE A 285 -10.01 21.59 -20.22
CA PHE A 285 -10.68 22.55 -21.10
C PHE A 285 -12.19 22.33 -21.11
N TYR A 286 -12.62 21.08 -21.34
CA TYR A 286 -14.05 20.76 -21.32
C TYR A 286 -14.68 21.03 -19.96
N PHE A 287 -13.99 20.67 -18.87
CA PHE A 287 -14.48 20.90 -17.51
C PHE A 287 -14.67 22.40 -17.23
N ALA A 288 -13.63 23.20 -17.44
CA ALA A 288 -13.69 24.64 -17.19
C ALA A 288 -14.74 25.32 -18.08
N LYS A 289 -14.80 24.97 -19.37
CA LYS A 289 -15.80 25.51 -20.30
C LYS A 289 -17.23 25.14 -19.89
N GLY A 290 -17.49 23.85 -19.68
CA GLY A 290 -18.81 23.36 -19.29
C GLY A 290 -19.29 23.94 -17.96
N TRP A 291 -18.36 24.09 -17.01
CA TRP A 291 -18.65 24.68 -15.70
C TRP A 291 -18.96 26.17 -15.82
N ASN A 292 -18.05 26.95 -16.42
CA ASN A 292 -18.13 28.41 -16.49
C ASN A 292 -19.28 28.89 -17.40
N GLU A 293 -19.63 28.14 -18.46
CA GLU A 293 -20.71 28.48 -19.39
C GLU A 293 -22.04 27.78 -19.05
N TYR A 294 -22.13 27.09 -17.89
CA TYR A 294 -23.34 26.39 -17.44
C TYR A 294 -23.91 25.38 -18.47
N ILE A 295 -23.02 24.66 -19.15
CA ILE A 295 -23.42 23.78 -20.27
C ILE A 295 -23.96 22.45 -19.73
N GLY A 296 -25.16 22.08 -20.18
CA GLY A 296 -25.78 20.79 -19.92
C GLY A 296 -25.85 20.44 -18.43
N ASP A 297 -25.47 19.20 -18.10
CA ASP A 297 -25.55 18.66 -16.75
C ASP A 297 -24.34 19.03 -15.87
N THR A 298 -23.41 19.86 -16.33
CA THR A 298 -22.11 20.08 -15.65
C THR A 298 -22.28 20.55 -14.20
N GLN A 299 -23.26 21.43 -13.93
CA GLN A 299 -23.56 21.94 -12.59
C GLN A 299 -24.29 20.92 -11.68
N SER A 300 -24.88 19.87 -12.28
CA SER A 300 -25.55 18.78 -11.56
C SER A 300 -24.58 17.69 -11.10
N VAL A 301 -23.32 17.74 -11.54
CA VAL A 301 -22.27 16.79 -11.15
C VAL A 301 -21.89 17.05 -9.69
N ASP A 302 -21.75 15.97 -8.93
CA ASP A 302 -21.46 16.04 -7.49
C ASP A 302 -19.97 16.11 -7.20
N GLU A 303 -19.17 15.44 -8.03
CA GLU A 303 -17.73 15.29 -7.82
C GLU A 303 -16.93 15.25 -9.13
N PHE A 304 -15.79 15.92 -9.13
CA PHE A 304 -14.78 15.86 -10.19
C PHE A 304 -13.52 15.19 -9.64
N ARG A 305 -12.96 14.22 -10.37
CA ARG A 305 -11.80 13.44 -9.93
C ARG A 305 -10.67 13.47 -10.94
N LEU A 306 -9.45 13.71 -10.49
CA LEU A 306 -8.29 13.43 -11.33
C LEU A 306 -8.01 11.92 -11.34
N VAL A 307 -7.72 11.41 -12.53
CA VAL A 307 -7.25 10.02 -12.78
C VAL A 307 -5.93 9.99 -13.56
N GLY A 308 -5.34 11.16 -13.81
CA GLY A 308 -4.06 11.36 -14.48
C GLY A 308 -3.52 12.76 -14.26
N ASN A 309 -2.21 12.95 -14.44
CA ASN A 309 -1.57 14.28 -14.38
C ASN A 309 -2.02 15.14 -15.56
N VAL A 310 -2.02 16.47 -15.38
CA VAL A 310 -2.41 17.44 -16.41
C VAL A 310 -1.30 18.47 -16.61
N ASP A 311 -0.76 18.58 -17.82
CA ASP A 311 0.25 19.58 -18.22
C ASP A 311 -0.42 20.67 -19.09
N PHE A 312 -0.54 21.88 -18.54
CA PHE A 312 -1.18 23.02 -19.20
C PHE A 312 -0.28 23.75 -20.18
N SER A 313 0.96 23.31 -20.43
CA SER A 313 1.84 23.90 -21.43
C SER A 313 2.08 25.42 -21.23
N GLY A 314 2.11 25.89 -19.99
CA GLY A 314 2.25 27.31 -19.65
C GLY A 314 3.63 27.91 -19.91
N ASN A 315 4.70 27.09 -19.92
CA ASN A 315 6.09 27.43 -20.29
C ASN A 315 6.56 28.82 -19.78
N LYS A 316 6.21 29.16 -18.53
CA LYS A 316 6.56 30.44 -17.89
C LYS A 316 6.15 31.70 -18.67
N GLY A 317 5.16 31.59 -19.58
CA GLY A 317 4.78 32.69 -20.46
C GLY A 317 5.83 33.06 -21.52
N GLN A 318 6.77 32.16 -21.84
CA GLN A 318 7.88 32.45 -22.76
C GLN A 318 7.57 32.00 -24.20
N GLY A 319 7.84 32.90 -25.16
CA GLY A 319 7.59 32.68 -26.58
C GLY A 319 6.24 33.24 -27.04
N VAL A 320 5.74 32.74 -28.17
CA VAL A 320 4.47 33.16 -28.76
C VAL A 320 3.31 32.35 -28.16
N GLU A 321 2.34 33.05 -27.56
CA GLU A 321 1.11 32.45 -27.00
C GLU A 321 0.34 31.67 -28.09
N GLY A 322 -0.18 30.50 -27.73
CA GLY A 322 -0.86 29.57 -28.64
C GLY A 322 0.07 28.71 -29.50
N ARG A 323 1.38 29.01 -29.53
CA ARG A 323 2.41 28.21 -30.24
C ARG A 323 3.41 27.59 -29.28
N ASP A 324 4.10 28.42 -28.51
CA ASP A 324 5.19 28.01 -27.61
C ASP A 324 4.68 27.77 -26.18
N TRP A 325 3.55 28.39 -25.84
CA TRP A 325 2.89 28.27 -24.54
C TRP A 325 1.40 28.55 -24.61
N GLN A 326 0.64 28.13 -23.60
CA GLN A 326 -0.80 28.39 -23.48
C GLN A 326 -1.09 29.19 -22.22
N ASN A 327 -1.87 30.26 -22.37
CA ASN A 327 -2.32 31.07 -21.24
C ASN A 327 -3.48 30.39 -20.54
N TYR A 328 -3.33 30.10 -19.25
CA TYR A 328 -4.39 29.44 -18.48
C TYR A 328 -5.68 30.28 -18.43
N ALA A 329 -5.56 31.62 -18.44
CA ALA A 329 -6.71 32.51 -18.42
C ALA A 329 -7.44 32.60 -19.78
N ASN A 330 -6.82 32.15 -20.87
CA ASN A 330 -7.39 32.16 -22.22
C ASN A 330 -6.73 31.05 -23.07
N TYR A 331 -7.06 29.81 -22.76
CA TYR A 331 -6.45 28.63 -23.34
C TYR A 331 -7.14 28.27 -24.65
N CYS A 332 -6.38 28.09 -25.74
CA CYS A 332 -6.93 27.86 -27.08
C CYS A 332 -6.58 26.47 -27.61
N LEU A 333 -7.60 25.73 -28.04
CA LEU A 333 -7.46 24.43 -28.71
C LEU A 333 -7.93 24.51 -30.16
N ASN A 334 -7.17 23.88 -31.05
CA ASN A 334 -7.49 23.87 -32.48
C ASN A 334 -8.86 23.19 -32.72
N GLY A 335 -9.77 23.88 -33.42
CA GLY A 335 -11.13 23.41 -33.68
C GLY A 335 -12.13 23.57 -32.53
N LEU A 336 -11.69 23.92 -31.31
CA LEU A 336 -12.56 24.10 -30.14
C LEU A 336 -12.68 25.56 -29.65
N GLY A 337 -11.84 26.45 -30.18
CA GLY A 337 -11.77 27.85 -29.78
C GLY A 337 -10.99 28.04 -28.47
N CYS A 338 -11.21 29.17 -27.82
CA CYS A 338 -10.53 29.53 -26.58
C CYS A 338 -11.52 29.55 -25.40
N THR A 339 -11.04 29.19 -24.21
CA THR A 339 -11.79 29.29 -22.95
C THR A 339 -10.87 29.71 -21.83
N SER A 340 -11.43 30.30 -20.77
CA SER A 340 -10.70 30.42 -19.51
C SER A 340 -10.66 29.05 -18.80
N MET A 341 -9.47 28.61 -18.40
CA MET A 341 -9.30 27.41 -17.57
C MET A 341 -9.54 27.68 -16.08
N ILE A 342 -9.66 28.96 -15.70
CA ILE A 342 -9.97 29.42 -14.35
C ILE A 342 -11.42 29.03 -14.02
N VAL A 343 -11.61 28.10 -13.10
CA VAL A 343 -12.95 27.59 -12.74
C VAL A 343 -13.59 28.52 -11.70
N THR A 344 -14.69 29.17 -12.06
CA THR A 344 -15.34 30.18 -11.19
C THR A 344 -16.55 29.63 -10.43
N SER A 345 -16.83 30.15 -9.24
CA SER A 345 -18.00 29.80 -8.42
C SER A 345 -18.15 28.29 -8.16
N PHE A 346 -17.03 27.59 -7.95
CA PHE A 346 -17.04 26.14 -7.74
C PHE A 346 -17.61 25.79 -6.37
N ALA A 347 -18.61 24.90 -6.33
CA ALA A 347 -19.35 24.56 -5.11
C ALA A 347 -19.56 23.05 -4.91
N LYS A 348 -18.70 22.23 -5.54
CA LYS A 348 -18.81 20.76 -5.55
C LYS A 348 -17.59 20.11 -4.90
N THR A 349 -17.48 18.79 -5.02
CA THR A 349 -16.28 18.07 -4.61
C THR A 349 -15.27 18.02 -5.75
N PHE A 350 -14.01 18.34 -5.47
CA PHE A 350 -12.88 18.08 -6.37
C PHE A 350 -11.84 17.23 -5.64
N ASP A 351 -11.57 16.02 -6.11
CA ASP A 351 -10.56 15.13 -5.55
C ASP A 351 -9.43 14.91 -6.56
N GLY A 352 -8.25 15.43 -6.25
CA GLY A 352 -7.06 15.24 -7.09
C GLY A 352 -6.49 13.83 -7.04
N GLN A 353 -6.92 12.99 -6.08
CA GLN A 353 -6.40 11.64 -5.85
C GLN A 353 -4.87 11.54 -5.81
N GLY A 354 -4.15 12.64 -5.60
CA GLY A 354 -2.70 12.74 -5.64
C GLY A 354 -2.04 12.96 -6.99
N TYR A 355 -2.82 13.12 -8.06
CA TYR A 355 -2.29 13.57 -9.35
C TYR A 355 -1.92 15.06 -9.34
N THR A 356 -1.08 15.45 -10.30
CA THR A 356 -0.49 16.78 -10.38
C THR A 356 -1.10 17.61 -11.52
N LEU A 357 -1.49 18.84 -11.20
CA LEU A 357 -1.74 19.92 -12.15
C LEU A 357 -0.43 20.70 -12.36
N LYS A 358 0.12 20.74 -13.57
CA LYS A 358 1.45 21.32 -13.80
C LYS A 358 1.59 22.24 -15.00
N ASN A 359 2.69 22.99 -14.99
CA ASN A 359 3.11 23.90 -16.07
C ASN A 359 2.06 24.98 -16.34
N ILE A 360 1.80 25.81 -15.34
CA ILE A 360 0.71 26.79 -15.33
C ILE A 360 1.31 28.19 -15.45
N ASN A 361 0.73 29.03 -16.30
CA ASN A 361 1.03 30.46 -16.35
C ASN A 361 -0.28 31.22 -16.58
N ILE A 362 -0.57 32.21 -15.73
CA ILE A 362 -1.82 32.98 -15.77
C ILE A 362 -1.49 34.45 -16.05
N ASP A 363 -1.89 34.95 -17.22
CA ASP A 363 -1.75 36.37 -17.55
C ASP A 363 -3.09 36.96 -17.97
N THR A 364 -3.65 37.87 -17.17
CA THR A 364 -4.94 38.53 -17.47
C THR A 364 -4.77 39.92 -18.10
N THR A 365 -3.53 40.38 -18.29
CA THR A 365 -3.25 41.77 -18.67
C THR A 365 -3.73 42.14 -20.07
N SER A 366 -3.67 41.18 -21.00
CA SER A 366 -4.08 41.33 -22.41
C SER A 366 -5.55 40.98 -22.65
N LEU A 367 -6.28 40.50 -21.64
CA LEU A 367 -7.67 40.10 -21.80
C LEU A 367 -8.58 41.32 -21.91
N SER A 368 -9.57 41.24 -22.80
CA SER A 368 -10.63 42.25 -22.93
C SER A 368 -11.55 42.25 -21.70
N ASN A 369 -11.96 41.06 -21.27
CA ASN A 369 -12.74 40.83 -20.06
C ASN A 369 -11.84 40.20 -18.99
N LYS A 370 -11.43 41.01 -18.01
CA LYS A 370 -10.50 40.58 -16.98
C LYS A 370 -11.28 39.98 -15.79
N PRO A 371 -10.91 38.79 -15.30
CA PRO A 371 -11.59 38.19 -14.16
C PRO A 371 -11.19 38.89 -12.85
N ASP A 372 -12.18 39.16 -11.99
CA ASP A 372 -11.94 39.69 -10.64
C ASP A 372 -11.21 38.68 -9.73
N ASN A 373 -11.42 37.40 -9.98
CA ASN A 373 -10.91 36.30 -9.17
C ASN A 373 -9.95 35.43 -10.00
N VAL A 374 -8.68 35.36 -9.60
CA VAL A 374 -7.61 34.74 -10.40
C VAL A 374 -6.88 33.66 -9.59
N GLY A 375 -6.82 32.46 -10.17
CA GLY A 375 -6.12 31.28 -9.66
C GLY A 375 -6.45 30.07 -10.54
N ILE A 376 -6.11 28.85 -10.11
CA ILE A 376 -6.61 27.62 -10.77
C ILE A 376 -8.14 27.61 -10.67
N PHE A 377 -8.65 27.90 -9.48
CA PHE A 377 -10.02 28.27 -9.26
C PHE A 377 -10.13 29.80 -9.19
N GLY A 378 -11.12 30.40 -9.84
CA GLY A 378 -11.44 31.80 -9.63
C GLY A 378 -12.01 31.95 -8.22
N SER A 379 -13.19 31.37 -7.99
CA SER A 379 -13.83 31.39 -6.68
C SER A 379 -14.37 30.02 -6.31
N THR A 380 -14.40 29.73 -5.00
CA THR A 380 -14.99 28.51 -4.45
C THR A 380 -15.91 28.85 -3.28
N ASN A 381 -17.07 28.20 -3.22
CA ASN A 381 -18.12 28.44 -2.22
C ASN A 381 -18.65 27.12 -1.65
N ASN A 382 -18.43 26.85 -0.36
CA ASN A 382 -18.83 25.59 0.30
C ASN A 382 -18.33 24.33 -0.46
N ALA A 383 -17.20 24.44 -1.16
CA ALA A 383 -16.60 23.34 -1.90
C ALA A 383 -15.83 22.40 -0.97
N THR A 384 -15.70 21.13 -1.39
CA THR A 384 -14.75 20.18 -0.80
C THR A 384 -13.64 19.93 -1.80
N ILE A 385 -12.41 20.34 -1.50
CA ILE A 385 -11.28 20.22 -2.43
C ILE A 385 -10.12 19.53 -1.73
N LYS A 386 -9.66 18.40 -2.27
CA LYS A 386 -8.67 17.58 -1.57
C LYS A 386 -7.70 16.80 -2.45
N ASN A 387 -6.56 16.42 -1.86
CA ASN A 387 -5.55 15.52 -2.42
C ASN A 387 -4.97 15.99 -3.76
N ILE A 388 -4.58 17.25 -3.86
CA ILE A 388 -4.12 17.86 -5.11
C ILE A 388 -2.65 18.25 -5.00
N ASN A 389 -1.86 17.86 -6.01
CA ASN A 389 -0.53 18.39 -6.22
C ASN A 389 -0.58 19.45 -7.32
N VAL A 390 0.08 20.59 -7.11
CA VAL A 390 0.19 21.67 -8.08
C VAL A 390 1.64 22.10 -8.25
N ASP A 391 2.11 22.16 -9.49
CA ASP A 391 3.47 22.60 -9.84
C ASP A 391 3.46 23.57 -11.02
N TYR A 392 3.65 24.86 -10.76
CA TYR A 392 3.65 25.88 -11.81
C TYR A 392 4.88 25.78 -12.74
N MET A 393 5.91 24.99 -12.39
CA MET A 393 7.15 24.83 -13.16
C MET A 393 7.85 26.16 -13.48
N GLY A 394 7.71 27.14 -12.59
CA GLY A 394 8.25 28.49 -12.69
C GLY A 394 7.35 29.49 -13.40
N GLY A 395 6.16 29.10 -13.85
CA GLY A 395 5.16 30.04 -14.37
C GLY A 395 4.54 30.89 -13.28
N GLY A 396 4.09 32.09 -13.64
CA GLY A 396 3.61 33.10 -12.70
C GLY A 396 2.14 33.46 -12.87
N ILE A 397 1.68 34.37 -12.01
CA ILE A 397 0.36 34.98 -12.10
C ILE A 397 0.55 36.49 -12.23
N ARG A 398 0.08 37.04 -13.36
CA ARG A 398 0.06 38.48 -13.61
C ARG A 398 -1.37 38.92 -13.87
N ALA A 399 -1.99 39.50 -12.86
CA ALA A 399 -3.36 39.98 -12.91
C ALA A 399 -3.42 41.51 -13.04
N ASN A 400 -4.33 42.00 -13.88
CA ASN A 400 -4.70 43.41 -13.95
C ASN A 400 -6.21 43.53 -13.80
N GLY A 401 -6.68 44.38 -12.89
CA GLY A 401 -8.09 44.49 -12.51
C GLY A 401 -8.63 43.32 -11.69
N GLY A 402 -7.75 42.43 -11.18
CA GLY A 402 -8.14 41.29 -10.35
C GLY A 402 -8.14 41.66 -8.87
N ASN A 403 -9.33 41.62 -8.25
CA ASN A 403 -9.53 41.91 -6.83
C ASN A 403 -8.92 40.86 -5.93
N TYR A 404 -8.98 39.58 -6.32
CA TYR A 404 -8.51 38.46 -5.51
C TYR A 404 -7.65 37.53 -6.35
N VAL A 405 -6.39 37.38 -5.97
CA VAL A 405 -5.39 36.65 -6.78
C VAL A 405 -4.62 35.69 -5.89
N GLY A 406 -4.63 34.40 -6.25
CA GLY A 406 -3.86 33.39 -5.56
C GLY A 406 -3.39 32.23 -6.42
N GLY A 407 -2.34 31.55 -5.98
CA GLY A 407 -1.76 30.42 -6.69
C GLY A 407 -2.70 29.22 -6.84
N PHE A 408 -3.58 29.02 -5.85
CA PHE A 408 -4.61 27.98 -5.88
C PHE A 408 -5.97 28.54 -6.28
N ALA A 409 -6.44 29.59 -5.59
CA ALA A 409 -7.71 30.22 -5.90
C ALA A 409 -7.67 31.76 -5.78
N GLY A 410 -8.56 32.46 -6.48
CA GLY A 410 -8.78 33.89 -6.19
C GLY A 410 -9.45 34.07 -4.84
N GLN A 411 -10.67 33.52 -4.69
CA GLN A 411 -11.49 33.64 -3.49
C GLN A 411 -12.01 32.28 -3.00
N ILE A 412 -11.98 32.06 -1.69
CA ILE A 412 -12.47 30.85 -1.03
C ILE A 412 -13.36 31.26 0.13
N TYR A 413 -14.60 30.77 0.16
CA TYR A 413 -15.56 31.10 1.22
C TYR A 413 -16.61 30.01 1.48
N GLY A 414 -17.29 30.10 2.63
CA GLY A 414 -18.44 29.26 2.99
C GLY A 414 -18.22 28.44 4.27
N SER A 415 -19.26 28.29 5.10
CA SER A 415 -19.16 27.63 6.41
C SER A 415 -18.93 26.13 6.33
N ASN A 416 -19.38 25.48 5.26
CA ASN A 416 -19.25 24.03 5.05
C ASN A 416 -18.04 23.67 4.17
N LEU A 417 -17.16 24.63 3.92
CA LEU A 417 -15.98 24.45 3.08
C LEU A 417 -14.92 23.58 3.77
N ALA A 418 -14.34 22.65 3.01
CA ALA A 418 -13.27 21.77 3.46
C ALA A 418 -12.18 21.66 2.39
N ILE A 419 -11.00 22.21 2.68
CA ILE A 419 -9.82 22.19 1.80
C ILE A 419 -8.69 21.48 2.51
N SER A 420 -8.22 20.37 1.93
CA SER A 420 -7.19 19.57 2.61
C SER A 420 -6.23 18.81 1.70
N ASN A 421 -5.03 18.52 2.23
CA ASN A 421 -4.00 17.75 1.53
C ASN A 421 -3.65 18.38 0.17
N ILE A 422 -3.09 19.58 0.19
CA ILE A 422 -2.69 20.31 -1.02
C ILE A 422 -1.21 20.66 -0.97
N SER A 423 -0.50 20.41 -2.06
CA SER A 423 0.85 20.93 -2.27
C SER A 423 0.89 21.91 -3.44
N LEU A 424 1.54 23.05 -3.28
CA LEU A 424 1.65 24.11 -4.27
C LEU A 424 3.12 24.52 -4.42
N ASN A 425 3.68 24.33 -5.62
CA ASN A 425 5.13 24.41 -5.82
C ASN A 425 5.54 25.23 -7.05
N ASN A 426 6.73 25.83 -6.95
CA ASN A 426 7.48 26.43 -8.06
C ASN A 426 6.68 27.50 -8.81
N ILE A 427 6.00 28.38 -8.09
CA ILE A 427 5.35 29.54 -8.69
C ILE A 427 6.43 30.60 -8.94
N GLY A 428 6.38 31.23 -10.12
CA GLY A 428 7.14 32.45 -10.41
C GLY A 428 6.67 33.61 -9.52
N SER A 429 6.42 34.79 -10.07
CA SER A 429 5.82 35.89 -9.31
C SER A 429 4.29 35.80 -9.30
N ILE A 430 3.67 36.23 -8.20
CA ILE A 430 2.24 36.54 -8.12
C ILE A 430 2.12 38.05 -8.01
N SER A 431 1.42 38.67 -8.95
CA SER A 431 1.23 40.12 -8.98
C SER A 431 -0.19 40.47 -9.38
N THR A 432 -0.78 41.42 -8.65
CA THR A 432 -2.06 42.04 -9.03
C THR A 432 -1.98 43.55 -9.02
N ILE A 433 -2.67 44.16 -9.99
CA ILE A 433 -3.05 45.57 -9.97
C ILE A 433 -4.56 45.58 -9.72
N GLY A 434 -4.98 46.00 -8.54
CA GLY A 434 -6.38 46.05 -8.12
C GLY A 434 -7.22 47.02 -8.98
N ASN A 435 -8.54 46.83 -8.96
CA ASN A 435 -9.50 47.83 -9.45
C ASN A 435 -10.09 48.61 -8.27
N ASP A 436 -11.12 49.43 -8.49
CA ASP A 436 -11.78 50.26 -7.45
C ASP A 436 -12.24 49.48 -6.20
N ASN A 437 -12.28 48.14 -6.23
CA ASN A 437 -12.63 47.28 -5.10
C ASN A 437 -11.40 46.73 -4.33
N GLY A 438 -10.20 47.24 -4.63
CA GLY A 438 -8.94 46.83 -4.02
C GLY A 438 -8.20 45.71 -4.74
N GLY A 439 -7.15 45.20 -4.10
CA GLY A 439 -6.26 44.18 -4.65
C GLY A 439 -5.69 43.30 -3.54
N LEU A 440 -6.07 42.03 -3.54
CA LEU A 440 -5.62 41.05 -2.56
C LEU A 440 -4.81 39.95 -3.26
N ALA A 441 -3.57 39.76 -2.85
CA ALA A 441 -2.68 38.74 -3.39
C ALA A 441 -2.22 37.75 -2.30
N GLY A 442 -2.28 36.44 -2.60
CA GLY A 442 -1.73 35.42 -1.72
C GLY A 442 -1.03 34.29 -2.46
N GLY A 443 -0.13 33.56 -1.81
CA GLY A 443 0.51 32.38 -2.40
C GLY A 443 -0.50 31.26 -2.70
N PHE A 444 -1.46 31.05 -1.79
CA PHE A 444 -2.56 30.10 -1.92
C PHE A 444 -3.82 30.78 -2.45
N ALA A 445 -4.29 31.84 -1.78
CA ALA A 445 -5.53 32.53 -2.14
C ALA A 445 -5.46 34.05 -2.03
N GLY A 446 -6.18 34.80 -2.88
CA GLY A 446 -6.37 36.24 -2.62
C GLY A 446 -7.15 36.46 -1.32
N ARG A 447 -8.24 35.69 -1.15
CA ARG A 447 -9.06 35.67 0.05
C ARG A 447 -9.44 34.24 0.42
N ALA A 448 -9.26 33.86 1.67
CA ALA A 448 -9.62 32.55 2.19
C ALA A 448 -10.37 32.72 3.51
N ASP A 449 -11.69 32.66 3.47
CA ASP A 449 -12.55 32.95 4.62
C ASP A 449 -13.43 31.75 4.96
N SER A 450 -13.69 31.54 6.25
CA SER A 450 -14.58 30.48 6.75
C SER A 450 -14.15 29.04 6.37
N GLY A 451 -14.69 28.05 7.08
CA GLY A 451 -14.42 26.64 6.78
C GLY A 451 -13.06 26.15 7.31
N THR A 452 -12.60 25.01 6.77
CA THR A 452 -11.41 24.31 7.25
C THR A 452 -10.34 24.19 6.17
N PHE A 453 -9.10 24.56 6.52
CA PHE A 453 -7.90 24.45 5.71
C PHE A 453 -6.88 23.59 6.46
N SER A 454 -6.56 22.40 5.95
CA SER A 454 -5.69 21.46 6.65
C SER A 454 -4.66 20.77 5.77
N ASN A 455 -3.45 20.58 6.30
CA ASN A 455 -2.36 19.87 5.60
C ASN A 455 -2.06 20.51 4.23
N ILE A 456 -1.56 21.76 4.25
CA ILE A 456 -1.26 22.52 3.04
C ILE A 456 0.22 22.93 3.05
N SER A 457 0.92 22.72 1.93
CA SER A 457 2.31 23.13 1.76
C SER A 457 2.52 24.04 0.55
N LEU A 458 3.21 25.16 0.74
CA LEU A 458 3.60 26.12 -0.28
C LEU A 458 5.13 26.18 -0.34
N ASN A 459 5.73 25.87 -1.49
CA ASN A 459 7.18 25.87 -1.65
C ASN A 459 7.64 26.59 -2.92
N ASN A 460 8.72 27.35 -2.81
CA ASN A 460 9.39 28.00 -3.94
C ASN A 460 8.42 28.91 -4.71
N ILE A 461 7.93 29.95 -4.04
CA ILE A 461 7.10 30.99 -4.65
C ILE A 461 7.97 32.23 -4.81
N GLY A 462 7.96 32.87 -5.98
CA GLY A 462 8.62 34.15 -6.19
C GLY A 462 7.97 35.28 -5.40
N SER A 463 8.18 36.53 -5.83
CA SER A 463 7.58 37.68 -5.15
C SER A 463 6.06 37.69 -5.26
N ILE A 464 5.40 38.07 -4.16
CA ILE A 464 3.96 38.30 -4.08
C ILE A 464 3.74 39.80 -3.91
N SER A 465 3.02 40.42 -4.84
CA SER A 465 2.82 41.86 -4.84
C SER A 465 1.37 42.22 -5.16
N SER A 466 0.83 43.15 -4.40
CA SER A 466 -0.45 43.79 -4.69
C SER A 466 -0.28 45.29 -4.83
N ARG A 467 -0.90 45.88 -5.86
CA ARG A 467 -0.81 47.31 -6.15
C ARG A 467 -2.19 47.92 -6.39
N GLY A 468 -2.47 49.04 -5.74
CA GLY A 468 -3.65 49.89 -5.98
C GLY A 468 -3.33 51.05 -6.91
N VAL A 469 -4.33 51.50 -7.67
CA VAL A 469 -4.21 52.63 -8.60
C VAL A 469 -5.36 53.63 -8.48
N TYR A 470 -6.32 53.39 -7.58
CA TYR A 470 -7.49 54.25 -7.33
C TYR A 470 -7.59 54.67 -5.85
N ASP A 471 -8.49 55.62 -5.57
CA ASP A 471 -8.56 56.33 -4.29
C ASP A 471 -9.20 55.52 -3.13
N HIS A 472 -9.87 54.39 -3.41
CA HIS A 472 -10.64 53.57 -2.45
C HIS A 472 -10.20 52.08 -2.40
N ASP A 473 -8.89 51.83 -2.44
CA ASP A 473 -8.34 50.49 -2.60
C ASP A 473 -7.81 49.88 -1.29
N PHE A 474 -8.40 48.78 -0.80
CA PHE A 474 -7.73 47.90 0.17
C PHE A 474 -6.67 47.04 -0.54
N ILE A 475 -5.39 47.31 -0.28
CA ILE A 475 -4.28 46.58 -0.91
C ILE A 475 -3.60 45.67 0.11
N ILE A 476 -3.70 44.36 -0.14
CA ILE A 476 -3.34 43.34 0.82
C ILE A 476 -2.47 42.27 0.15
N ALA A 477 -1.37 41.88 0.79
CA ALA A 477 -0.52 40.80 0.31
C ALA A 477 -0.15 39.83 1.43
N GLY A 478 -0.15 38.53 1.15
CA GLY A 478 0.36 37.55 2.10
C GLY A 478 0.97 36.29 1.49
N GLY A 479 1.80 35.58 2.27
CA GLY A 479 2.46 34.38 1.76
C GLY A 479 1.50 33.20 1.53
N PHE A 480 0.49 33.05 2.37
CA PHE A 480 -0.60 32.08 2.22
C PHE A 480 -1.81 32.74 1.58
N ALA A 481 -2.38 33.77 2.21
CA ALA A 481 -3.53 34.48 1.66
C ALA A 481 -3.36 35.99 1.71
N GLY A 482 -4.05 36.74 0.86
CA GLY A 482 -4.18 38.19 1.09
C GLY A 482 -4.90 38.43 2.41
N ARG A 483 -6.15 37.96 2.50
CA ARG A 483 -6.97 38.01 3.72
C ARG A 483 -7.45 36.62 4.13
N THR A 484 -7.48 36.38 5.44
CA THR A 484 -8.24 35.30 6.05
C THR A 484 -9.20 35.81 7.13
N ASP A 485 -10.37 35.19 7.20
CA ASP A 485 -11.43 35.58 8.15
C ASP A 485 -12.21 34.34 8.64
N SER A 486 -12.51 34.24 9.94
CA SER A 486 -13.50 33.30 10.49
C SER A 486 -13.28 31.80 10.17
N GLY A 487 -12.05 31.39 9.84
CA GLY A 487 -11.70 30.03 9.39
C GLY A 487 -10.81 29.24 10.35
N THR A 488 -10.66 27.93 10.12
CA THR A 488 -9.68 27.07 10.81
C THR A 488 -8.53 26.72 9.89
N TYR A 489 -7.30 27.07 10.29
CA TYR A 489 -6.07 26.86 9.54
C TYR A 489 -5.12 25.98 10.35
N THR A 490 -4.88 24.75 9.90
CA THR A 490 -4.09 23.78 10.65
C THR A 490 -3.09 23.01 9.80
N ASN A 491 -1.90 22.75 10.35
CA ASN A 491 -0.82 22.01 9.68
C ASN A 491 -0.45 22.63 8.32
N ILE A 492 0.00 23.87 8.34
CA ILE A 492 0.37 24.62 7.13
C ILE A 492 1.85 24.96 7.14
N SER A 493 2.54 24.74 6.01
CA SER A 493 3.95 25.06 5.84
C SER A 493 4.17 25.99 4.64
N LEU A 494 4.87 27.10 4.85
CA LEU A 494 5.32 28.02 3.81
C LEU A 494 6.85 28.06 3.81
N ASN A 495 7.47 27.77 2.67
CA ASN A 495 8.91 27.75 2.56
C ASN A 495 9.42 28.36 1.24
N ASN A 496 10.48 29.15 1.32
CA ASN A 496 11.13 29.80 0.17
C ASN A 496 10.13 30.69 -0.61
N ILE A 497 9.67 31.75 0.03
CA ILE A 497 8.81 32.77 -0.60
C ILE A 497 9.65 34.03 -0.84
N GLY A 498 9.51 34.64 -2.02
CA GLY A 498 10.16 35.91 -2.33
C GLY A 498 9.62 37.08 -1.49
N ASN A 499 9.91 38.31 -1.93
CA ASN A 499 9.39 39.50 -1.24
C ASN A 499 7.85 39.54 -1.30
N ILE A 500 7.24 39.98 -0.19
CA ILE A 500 5.80 40.20 -0.08
C ILE A 500 5.58 41.71 0.07
N SER A 501 4.74 42.29 -0.78
CA SER A 501 4.54 43.74 -0.77
C SER A 501 3.13 44.19 -1.14
N SER A 502 2.64 45.20 -0.43
CA SER A 502 1.45 45.98 -0.81
C SER A 502 1.82 47.45 -1.00
N ASN A 503 1.22 48.07 -2.00
CA ASN A 503 1.46 49.47 -2.34
C ASN A 503 0.24 50.08 -3.02
N SER A 504 -0.31 51.15 -2.45
CA SER A 504 -1.42 51.90 -3.03
C SER A 504 -1.11 53.39 -3.19
N SER A 505 -1.90 54.05 -4.03
CA SER A 505 -1.94 55.51 -4.15
C SER A 505 -3.18 56.16 -3.52
N GLY A 506 -4.07 55.36 -2.89
CA GLY A 506 -5.39 55.79 -2.42
C GLY A 506 -5.44 56.25 -0.96
N LEU A 507 -6.64 56.20 -0.36
CA LEU A 507 -6.93 56.65 1.00
C LEU A 507 -7.11 55.53 2.04
N ASP A 508 -7.30 54.27 1.62
CA ASP A 508 -7.60 53.14 2.53
C ASP A 508 -6.33 52.58 3.23
N GLY A 509 -6.27 51.30 3.59
CA GLY A 509 -5.15 50.71 4.34
C GLY A 509 -4.34 49.67 3.55
N ASP A 510 -3.01 49.70 3.70
CA ASP A 510 -2.11 48.67 3.14
C ASP A 510 -1.74 47.62 4.20
N PHE A 511 -1.83 46.35 3.82
CA PHE A 511 -1.55 45.23 4.72
C PHE A 511 -0.59 44.23 4.08
N ALA A 512 0.44 43.79 4.80
CA ALA A 512 1.32 42.73 4.32
C ALA A 512 1.77 41.79 5.43
N GLY A 513 1.83 40.47 5.14
CA GLY A 513 2.34 39.51 6.10
C GLY A 513 2.89 38.21 5.52
N GLY A 514 3.75 37.53 6.26
CA GLY A 514 4.38 36.29 5.80
C GLY A 514 3.39 35.14 5.61
N PHE A 515 2.30 35.12 6.39
CA PHE A 515 1.16 34.21 6.21
C PHE A 515 -0.01 34.93 5.56
N ALA A 516 -0.51 36.02 6.14
CA ALA A 516 -1.59 36.79 5.54
C ALA A 516 -1.40 38.29 5.71
N GLY A 517 -1.92 39.13 4.82
CA GLY A 517 -1.94 40.57 5.10
C GLY A 517 -2.89 40.88 6.27
N GLN A 518 -4.06 40.23 6.28
CA GLN A 518 -5.00 40.24 7.41
C GLN A 518 -5.37 38.81 7.78
N ALA A 519 -5.34 38.49 9.08
CA ALA A 519 -5.77 37.22 9.64
C ALA A 519 -6.69 37.49 10.83
N THR A 520 -8.01 37.48 10.60
CA THR A 520 -9.00 37.90 11.59
C THR A 520 -9.98 36.77 11.95
N ASP A 521 -10.52 36.81 13.17
CA ASP A 521 -11.59 35.94 13.69
C ASP A 521 -11.40 34.41 13.49
N GLY A 522 -10.18 33.97 13.20
CA GLY A 522 -9.84 32.59 12.87
C GLY A 522 -9.11 31.84 13.97
N THR A 523 -8.95 30.52 13.77
CA THR A 523 -8.06 29.66 14.56
C THR A 523 -6.88 29.20 13.69
N PHE A 524 -5.67 29.50 14.14
CA PHE A 524 -4.42 29.23 13.44
C PHE A 524 -3.56 28.32 14.31
N SER A 525 -3.28 27.10 13.84
CA SER A 525 -2.58 26.09 14.64
C SER A 525 -1.56 25.31 13.83
N ASN A 526 -0.40 25.01 14.41
CA ASN A 526 0.65 24.20 13.78
C ASN A 526 1.09 24.76 12.42
N ILE A 527 1.56 26.01 12.42
CA ILE A 527 1.96 26.71 11.20
C ILE A 527 3.46 27.01 11.23
N SER A 528 4.15 26.74 10.12
CA SER A 528 5.57 27.06 9.96
C SER A 528 5.82 27.93 8.73
N LEU A 529 6.54 29.04 8.93
CA LEU A 529 7.03 29.94 7.88
C LEU A 529 8.56 29.90 7.89
N SER A 530 9.17 29.67 6.74
CA SER A 530 10.63 29.60 6.61
C SER A 530 11.14 30.25 5.32
N ASN A 531 12.23 31.00 5.42
CA ASN A 531 12.92 31.60 4.28
C ASN A 531 11.99 32.48 3.43
N ILE A 532 11.43 33.51 4.06
CA ILE A 532 10.59 34.52 3.40
C ILE A 532 11.43 35.78 3.18
N GLY A 533 11.31 36.38 2.00
CA GLY A 533 11.96 37.65 1.66
C GLY A 533 11.48 38.83 2.52
N ASN A 534 11.74 40.04 2.04
CA ASN A 534 11.27 41.25 2.72
C ASN A 534 9.76 41.35 2.66
N ILE A 535 9.15 41.82 3.75
CA ILE A 535 7.71 42.06 3.86
C ILE A 535 7.51 43.56 4.04
N SER A 536 6.75 44.20 3.16
CA SER A 536 6.65 45.66 3.16
C SER A 536 5.32 46.24 2.73
N THR A 537 4.98 47.38 3.30
CA THR A 537 3.90 48.26 2.86
C THR A 537 4.46 49.65 2.56
N SER A 538 3.99 50.29 1.48
CA SER A 538 4.61 51.54 1.00
C SER A 538 3.67 52.58 0.42
N GLY A 539 2.34 52.38 0.50
CA GLY A 539 1.37 53.30 -0.06
C GLY A 539 1.24 54.63 0.68
N ALA A 540 0.61 55.61 0.02
CA ALA A 540 0.27 56.92 0.59
C ALA A 540 -0.99 56.90 1.51
N ASN A 541 -1.42 55.69 1.86
CA ASN A 541 -2.59 55.34 2.64
C ASN A 541 -2.55 55.85 4.10
N TRP A 542 -3.72 55.94 4.72
CA TRP A 542 -3.84 56.33 6.13
C TRP A 542 -3.26 55.24 7.02
N ASN A 543 -3.67 53.97 6.84
CA ASN A 543 -3.35 52.91 7.80
C ASN A 543 -2.55 51.75 7.21
N ASN A 544 -1.29 51.61 7.60
CA ASN A 544 -0.37 50.62 7.04
C ASN A 544 0.14 49.64 8.10
N TYR A 545 -0.14 48.36 7.90
CA TYR A 545 0.22 47.31 8.86
C TYR A 545 1.07 46.22 8.21
N VAL A 546 2.18 45.88 8.84
CA VAL A 546 3.09 44.85 8.34
C VAL A 546 3.52 43.91 9.47
N GLY A 547 3.62 42.62 9.19
CA GLY A 547 4.27 41.71 10.14
C GLY A 547 4.82 40.43 9.55
N GLY A 548 5.67 39.75 10.32
CA GLY A 548 6.30 38.51 9.85
C GLY A 548 5.29 37.38 9.63
N PHE A 549 4.20 37.36 10.37
CA PHE A 549 3.06 36.45 10.18
C PHE A 549 1.90 37.18 9.51
N ALA A 550 1.42 38.28 10.10
CA ALA A 550 0.34 39.06 9.50
C ALA A 550 0.51 40.58 9.61
N GLY A 551 -0.08 41.35 8.71
CA GLY A 551 -0.20 42.79 8.92
C GLY A 551 -1.09 43.08 10.13
N GLN A 552 -2.29 42.49 10.12
CA GLN A 552 -3.22 42.48 11.24
C GLN A 552 -3.54 41.04 11.63
N ALA A 553 -3.45 40.73 12.92
CA ALA A 553 -3.73 39.41 13.48
C ALA A 553 -4.76 39.53 14.61
N SER A 554 -5.98 39.06 14.38
CA SER A 554 -6.99 38.89 15.41
C SER A 554 -7.62 37.50 15.41
N GLY A 555 -7.84 36.92 16.59
CA GLY A 555 -8.31 35.54 16.74
C GLY A 555 -7.41 34.69 17.64
N THR A 556 -7.29 33.39 17.35
CA THR A 556 -6.53 32.43 18.16
C THR A 556 -5.35 31.85 17.38
N PHE A 557 -4.14 32.03 17.90
CA PHE A 557 -2.88 31.63 17.28
C PHE A 557 -2.12 30.71 18.23
N SER A 558 -1.77 29.51 17.75
CA SER A 558 -1.17 28.46 18.58
C SER A 558 -0.12 27.65 17.82
N ASN A 559 1.01 27.35 18.46
CA ASN A 559 2.08 26.51 17.90
C ASN A 559 2.54 27.04 16.52
N ILE A 560 3.12 28.23 16.49
CA ILE A 560 3.54 28.90 15.24
C ILE A 560 5.04 29.18 15.28
N SER A 561 5.75 28.89 14.19
CA SER A 561 7.18 29.22 14.05
C SER A 561 7.48 30.02 12.80
N LEU A 562 8.21 31.13 12.97
CA LEU A 562 8.77 31.95 11.89
C LEU A 562 10.29 31.84 11.94
N ASN A 563 10.90 31.45 10.83
CA ASN A 563 12.35 31.30 10.73
C ASN A 563 12.88 31.97 9.45
N ASN A 564 13.93 32.78 9.58
CA ASN A 564 14.58 33.45 8.44
C ASN A 564 13.58 34.28 7.62
N ILE A 565 13.06 35.33 8.24
CA ILE A 565 12.20 36.32 7.58
C ILE A 565 13.04 37.56 7.30
N GLY A 566 12.93 38.12 6.09
CA GLY A 566 13.64 39.34 5.70
C GLY A 566 13.20 40.57 6.51
N ASN A 567 13.56 41.75 6.00
CA ASN A 567 13.18 43.01 6.65
C ASN A 567 11.67 43.21 6.60
N ILE A 568 11.12 43.74 7.68
CA ILE A 568 9.71 44.04 7.88
C ILE A 568 9.59 45.57 7.94
N SER A 569 8.92 46.19 6.97
CA SER A 569 8.88 47.65 6.88
C SER A 569 7.50 48.19 6.51
N SER A 570 6.99 49.10 7.31
CA SER A 570 5.75 49.84 7.03
C SER A 570 6.06 51.30 6.83
N ARG A 571 5.36 51.91 5.86
CA ARG A 571 5.43 53.36 5.62
C ARG A 571 4.03 53.87 5.32
N GLY A 572 3.36 54.43 6.32
CA GLY A 572 2.00 54.99 6.23
C GLY A 572 1.96 56.50 6.48
N ASN A 573 0.87 57.17 6.11
CA ASN A 573 0.72 58.61 6.35
C ASN A 573 0.06 58.93 7.70
N ASP A 574 -0.85 58.10 8.21
CA ASP A 574 -1.49 58.31 9.52
C ASP A 574 -1.03 57.26 10.53
N ILE A 575 -1.41 56.01 10.31
CA ILE A 575 -1.00 54.84 11.08
C ILE A 575 0.05 54.02 10.30
N SER A 576 1.17 53.69 10.96
CA SER A 576 2.21 52.81 10.41
C SER A 576 2.72 51.86 11.48
N PHE A 577 2.26 50.61 11.45
CA PHE A 577 2.62 49.58 12.43
C PHE A 577 3.42 48.45 11.80
N ALA A 578 4.46 48.02 12.51
CA ALA A 578 5.32 46.92 12.09
C ALA A 578 5.61 45.99 13.28
N GLY A 579 5.53 44.68 13.08
CA GLY A 579 5.98 43.74 14.11
C GLY A 579 6.58 42.45 13.57
N GLY A 580 7.45 41.83 14.36
CA GLY A 580 8.10 40.57 13.95
C GLY A 580 7.08 39.44 13.73
N PHE A 581 5.94 39.47 14.43
CA PHE A 581 4.80 38.60 14.20
C PHE A 581 3.66 39.37 13.52
N ALA A 582 3.19 40.47 14.11
CA ALA A 582 2.10 41.27 13.52
C ALA A 582 2.26 42.78 13.64
N GLY A 583 1.72 43.55 12.70
CA GLY A 583 1.63 45.01 12.85
C GLY A 583 0.67 45.38 13.97
N ASP A 584 -0.53 44.80 13.93
CA ASP A 584 -1.56 44.88 14.97
C ASP A 584 -1.93 43.46 15.43
N ALA A 585 -1.83 43.20 16.74
CA ALA A 585 -2.03 41.88 17.35
C ALA A 585 -3.11 41.92 18.43
N GLY A 586 -4.35 41.58 18.04
CA GLY A 586 -5.54 41.60 18.90
C GLY A 586 -6.18 40.23 19.11
N GLY A 587 -5.86 39.50 20.18
CA GLY A 587 -6.41 38.14 20.36
C GLY A 587 -5.65 37.26 21.35
N THR A 588 -5.62 35.95 21.09
CA THR A 588 -4.88 34.97 21.91
C THR A 588 -3.71 34.38 21.13
N PHE A 589 -2.52 34.49 21.69
CA PHE A 589 -1.26 34.05 21.10
C PHE A 589 -0.55 33.11 22.07
N SER A 590 -0.31 31.88 21.63
CA SER A 590 0.27 30.83 22.47
C SER A 590 1.31 30.00 21.72
N ASN A 591 2.42 29.68 22.39
CA ASN A 591 3.46 28.80 21.86
C ASN A 591 4.00 29.28 20.50
N ILE A 592 4.54 30.50 20.47
CA ILE A 592 5.01 31.14 19.23
C ILE A 592 6.51 31.38 19.33
N SER A 593 7.25 31.06 18.27
CA SER A 593 8.69 31.30 18.20
C SER A 593 9.09 32.06 16.95
N LEU A 594 9.83 33.15 17.11
CA LEU A 594 10.42 33.94 16.03
C LEU A 594 11.93 33.78 16.07
N ASN A 595 12.53 33.40 14.94
CA ASN A 595 13.97 33.18 14.82
C ASN A 595 14.52 33.83 13.55
N ASN A 596 15.59 34.61 13.68
CA ASN A 596 16.26 35.27 12.55
C ASN A 596 15.28 36.13 11.73
N ILE A 597 14.75 37.17 12.37
CA ILE A 597 13.89 38.16 11.71
C ILE A 597 14.75 39.38 11.38
N GLY A 598 14.63 39.91 10.17
CA GLY A 598 15.36 41.11 9.74
C GLY A 598 15.00 42.37 10.53
N ASP A 599 15.44 43.52 10.03
CA ASP A 599 15.09 44.80 10.65
C ASP A 599 13.58 45.05 10.58
N ILE A 600 13.02 45.56 11.67
CA ILE A 600 11.60 45.92 11.80
C ILE A 600 11.52 47.44 11.86
N SER A 601 10.83 48.05 10.89
CA SER A 601 10.75 49.50 10.79
C SER A 601 9.35 50.01 10.48
N SER A 602 8.99 51.14 11.08
CA SER A 602 7.79 51.89 10.68
C SER A 602 8.08 53.38 10.49
N SER A 603 7.33 54.01 9.59
CA SER A 603 7.45 55.44 9.30
C SER A 603 6.09 56.07 9.02
N GLY A 604 5.58 56.81 10.00
CA GLY A 604 4.33 57.58 9.93
C GLY A 604 4.49 58.94 9.22
N GLY A 605 3.37 59.54 8.79
CA GLY A 605 3.29 60.87 8.16
C GLY A 605 2.64 61.93 9.06
N ASN A 606 1.97 62.92 8.46
CA ASN A 606 1.07 63.85 9.16
C ASN A 606 -0.34 63.27 9.08
N GLY A 607 -1.01 63.07 10.23
CA GLY A 607 -2.42 62.74 10.27
C GLY A 607 -3.26 63.77 9.50
N GLY A 608 -4.20 63.32 8.67
CA GLY A 608 -5.16 64.20 8.01
C GLY A 608 -6.13 64.82 9.02
N ASN A 609 -6.75 65.95 8.69
CA ASN A 609 -7.88 66.53 9.43
C ASN A 609 -7.66 66.82 10.95
N GLY A 610 -6.43 67.10 11.39
CA GLY A 610 -6.15 67.49 12.77
C GLY A 610 -5.97 66.33 13.76
N GLU A 611 -5.87 65.10 13.26
CA GLU A 611 -5.49 63.91 14.04
C GLU A 611 -3.96 63.75 14.12
N PHE A 612 -3.49 63.08 15.17
CA PHE A 612 -2.08 62.82 15.43
C PHE A 612 -1.68 61.45 14.87
N GLY A 613 -0.73 61.40 13.93
CA GLY A 613 -0.29 60.14 13.32
C GLY A 613 0.45 59.22 14.31
N ARG A 614 0.32 57.91 14.12
CA ARG A 614 0.91 56.85 14.97
C ARG A 614 1.91 56.02 14.17
N SER A 615 3.15 55.91 14.65
CA SER A 615 4.15 54.99 14.10
C SER A 615 4.65 54.07 15.20
N GLN A 616 4.44 52.76 15.05
CA GLN A 616 4.79 51.79 16.08
C GLN A 616 5.58 50.63 15.49
N ALA A 617 6.56 50.13 16.24
CA ALA A 617 7.28 48.92 15.88
C ALA A 617 7.63 48.09 17.11
N GLY A 618 7.46 46.77 17.00
CA GLY A 618 7.91 45.87 18.05
C GLY A 618 8.49 44.56 17.56
N GLY A 619 9.32 43.92 18.39
CA GLY A 619 9.93 42.64 18.04
C GLY A 619 8.91 41.52 17.80
N PHE A 620 7.73 41.62 18.43
CA PHE A 620 6.58 40.75 18.20
C PHE A 620 5.43 41.52 17.53
N ALA A 621 4.97 42.63 18.13
CA ALA A 621 3.82 43.39 17.63
C ALA A 621 4.10 44.89 17.52
N GLY A 622 3.52 45.57 16.52
CA GLY A 622 3.45 47.03 16.53
C GLY A 622 2.53 47.51 17.64
N GLU A 623 1.27 47.06 17.62
CA GLU A 623 0.26 47.23 18.67
C GLU A 623 -0.13 45.85 19.24
N ALA A 624 -0.18 45.73 20.57
CA ALA A 624 -0.55 44.51 21.27
C ALA A 624 -1.78 44.72 22.15
N SER A 625 -2.87 44.02 21.84
CA SER A 625 -4.17 44.10 22.51
C SER A 625 -4.75 42.69 22.76
N GLY A 626 -4.24 41.97 23.76
CA GLY A 626 -4.72 40.60 24.00
C GLY A 626 -3.89 39.76 24.96
N THR A 627 -3.98 38.44 24.80
CA THR A 627 -3.28 37.46 25.65
C THR A 627 -2.10 36.85 24.90
N PHE A 628 -0.91 36.98 25.48
CA PHE A 628 0.37 36.54 24.91
C PHE A 628 1.06 35.59 25.88
N THR A 629 1.17 34.32 25.49
CA THR A 629 1.65 33.24 26.37
C THR A 629 2.70 32.36 25.69
N ASN A 630 3.79 32.04 26.40
CA ASN A 630 4.83 31.12 25.93
C ASN A 630 5.41 31.55 24.56
N ILE A 631 6.03 32.72 24.52
CA ILE A 631 6.55 33.31 23.27
C ILE A 631 8.07 33.48 23.37
N SER A 632 8.79 33.07 22.33
CA SER A 632 10.23 33.33 22.21
C SER A 632 10.60 34.13 20.98
N LEU A 633 11.48 35.12 21.19
CA LEU A 633 12.09 35.93 20.14
C LEU A 633 13.60 35.73 20.19
N ASN A 634 14.20 35.27 19.10
CA ASN A 634 15.63 35.08 18.99
C ASN A 634 16.18 35.71 17.71
N ASN A 635 17.23 36.52 17.85
CA ASN A 635 17.91 37.16 16.72
C ASN A 635 16.94 37.98 15.85
N ILE A 636 16.29 38.95 16.49
CA ILE A 636 15.51 39.99 15.82
C ILE A 636 16.48 41.14 15.44
N GLY A 637 16.36 41.66 14.22
CA GLY A 637 17.11 42.83 13.74
C GLY A 637 16.67 44.12 14.43
N ASN A 638 17.20 45.25 13.97
CA ASN A 638 16.93 46.56 14.55
C ASN A 638 15.44 46.90 14.52
N ILE A 639 14.95 47.51 15.61
CA ILE A 639 13.57 47.98 15.71
C ILE A 639 13.60 49.51 15.67
N SER A 640 13.00 50.10 14.64
CA SER A 640 13.06 51.54 14.45
C SER A 640 11.71 52.12 14.05
N THR A 641 11.40 53.29 14.61
CA THR A 641 10.21 54.05 14.24
C THR A 641 10.57 55.50 13.99
N SER A 642 9.93 56.09 12.98
CA SER A 642 10.20 57.46 12.57
C SER A 642 8.92 58.19 12.18
N SER A 643 8.98 59.51 12.17
CA SER A 643 7.92 60.36 11.64
C SER A 643 8.41 61.29 10.54
N ARG A 644 7.51 61.60 9.60
CA ARG A 644 7.69 62.59 8.54
C ARG A 644 6.88 63.89 8.76
N GLY A 645 6.23 64.03 9.93
CA GLY A 645 5.23 65.08 10.21
C GLY A 645 5.26 65.65 11.63
N ASN A 646 4.54 66.75 11.87
CA ASN A 646 4.36 67.39 13.18
C ASN A 646 3.12 66.83 13.88
N GLY A 647 3.26 66.33 15.12
CA GLY A 647 2.10 65.82 15.89
C GLY A 647 2.02 64.30 16.06
N ASN A 648 3.11 63.56 16.25
CA ASN A 648 3.04 62.09 16.14
C ASN A 648 3.41 61.32 17.42
N TYR A 649 2.78 60.15 17.59
CA TYR A 649 3.04 59.12 18.60
C TYR A 649 3.95 58.04 18.01
N ILE A 650 5.21 57.98 18.44
CA ILE A 650 6.27 57.19 17.82
C ILE A 650 6.85 56.23 18.85
N TYR A 651 6.48 54.95 18.77
CA TYR A 651 6.77 53.97 19.82
C TYR A 651 7.54 52.75 19.29
N ALA A 652 8.65 52.43 19.93
CA ALA A 652 9.46 51.26 19.61
C ALA A 652 9.66 50.40 20.87
N GLY A 653 9.39 49.09 20.78
CA GLY A 653 9.63 48.18 21.90
C GLY A 653 10.24 46.86 21.49
N GLY A 654 11.04 46.25 22.36
CA GLY A 654 11.66 44.96 22.04
C GLY A 654 10.67 43.81 21.86
N PHE A 655 9.46 43.93 22.41
CA PHE A 655 8.33 43.03 22.18
C PHE A 655 7.17 43.75 21.49
N ALA A 656 6.65 44.85 22.05
CA ALA A 656 5.51 45.60 21.51
C ALA A 656 5.83 47.08 21.31
N GLY A 657 5.42 47.70 20.20
CA GLY A 657 5.48 49.17 20.09
C GLY A 657 4.57 49.83 21.13
N GLU A 658 3.30 49.44 21.14
CA GLU A 658 2.29 49.82 22.12
C GLU A 658 1.64 48.57 22.76
N ALA A 659 1.38 48.63 24.06
CA ALA A 659 0.66 47.60 24.81
C ALA A 659 -0.58 48.19 25.49
N ASP A 660 -1.75 47.66 25.12
CA ASP A 660 -3.04 48.15 25.61
C ASP A 660 -3.30 47.75 27.09
N SER A 661 -4.22 48.45 27.76
CA SER A 661 -4.43 48.35 29.23
C SER A 661 -4.82 46.96 29.72
N ASP A 662 -5.57 46.22 28.90
CA ASP A 662 -6.14 44.91 29.24
C ASP A 662 -5.28 43.74 28.75
N SER A 663 -4.09 44.03 28.19
CA SER A 663 -3.21 43.00 27.66
C SER A 663 -2.58 42.14 28.76
N ILE A 664 -2.47 40.83 28.49
CA ILE A 664 -1.89 39.83 29.37
C ILE A 664 -0.61 39.30 28.73
N PHE A 665 0.52 39.46 29.41
CA PHE A 665 1.82 38.95 28.96
C PHE A 665 2.34 37.92 29.97
N LYS A 666 2.61 36.69 29.49
CA LYS A 666 3.07 35.60 30.35
C LYS A 666 4.10 34.71 29.66
N ASN A 667 5.18 34.36 30.37
CA ASN A 667 6.22 33.44 29.88
C ASN A 667 6.78 33.89 28.52
N ILE A 668 7.40 35.07 28.50
CA ILE A 668 7.96 35.65 27.26
C ILE A 668 9.47 35.76 27.42
N TYR A 669 10.20 35.24 26.43
CA TYR A 669 11.65 35.15 26.45
C TYR A 669 12.22 35.83 25.20
N VAL A 670 13.06 36.85 25.37
CA VAL A 670 13.61 37.64 24.26
C VAL A 670 15.13 37.65 24.34
N PHE A 671 15.80 37.24 23.26
CA PHE A 671 17.26 37.28 23.13
C PHE A 671 17.70 38.21 21.99
N PHE A 672 18.28 39.35 22.36
CA PHE A 672 18.87 40.30 21.42
C PHE A 672 20.36 39.99 21.21
N ASN A 673 20.79 40.02 19.95
CA ASN A 673 22.21 39.90 19.60
C ASN A 673 22.96 41.22 19.84
N PRO A 674 24.31 41.19 19.95
CA PRO A 674 25.11 42.41 20.09
C PRO A 674 24.92 43.38 18.92
N ASN A 675 24.99 44.68 19.22
CA ASN A 675 24.76 45.81 18.32
C ASN A 675 23.31 46.01 17.87
N MET A 676 22.36 45.38 18.57
CA MET A 676 20.93 45.62 18.36
C MET A 676 20.55 47.05 18.81
N SER A 677 19.67 47.70 18.04
CA SER A 677 19.12 49.02 18.38
C SER A 677 17.59 49.02 18.41
N ILE A 678 17.02 49.75 19.38
CA ILE A 678 15.59 50.07 19.46
C ILE A 678 15.47 51.59 19.47
N SER A 679 14.81 52.20 18.49
CA SER A 679 14.78 53.66 18.36
C SER A 679 13.42 54.21 17.92
N ALA A 680 13.08 55.39 18.45
CA ALA A 680 11.89 56.16 18.12
C ALA A 680 12.30 57.62 17.91
N SER A 681 11.92 58.23 16.79
CA SER A 681 12.36 59.59 16.44
C SER A 681 11.39 60.36 15.54
N GLY A 682 11.50 61.70 15.56
CA GLY A 682 10.79 62.59 14.62
C GLY A 682 9.37 62.97 15.02
N GLY A 683 8.78 62.40 16.07
CA GLY A 683 7.45 62.76 16.58
C GLY A 683 7.49 63.66 17.82
N ASN A 684 6.30 63.96 18.37
CA ASN A 684 6.15 64.70 19.63
C ASN A 684 6.36 63.79 20.84
N TYR A 685 5.98 62.52 20.71
CA TYR A 685 6.09 61.50 21.74
C TYR A 685 6.92 60.33 21.21
N ASN A 686 8.23 60.37 21.44
CA ASN A 686 9.15 59.34 20.98
C ASN A 686 9.52 58.42 22.15
N TYR A 687 8.96 57.22 22.21
CA TYR A 687 9.18 56.29 23.31
C TYR A 687 9.85 55.00 22.83
N ALA A 688 10.95 54.64 23.46
CA ALA A 688 11.67 53.41 23.23
C ALA A 688 11.79 52.63 24.54
N GLY A 689 11.42 51.35 24.54
CA GLY A 689 11.55 50.47 25.71
C GLY A 689 12.07 49.08 25.35
N LYS A 690 12.61 48.36 26.34
CA LYS A 690 13.19 47.03 26.12
C LYS A 690 12.11 45.98 25.87
N PHE A 691 10.96 46.13 26.50
CA PHE A 691 9.79 45.28 26.29
C PHE A 691 8.72 46.01 25.49
N PHE A 692 8.23 47.17 25.95
CA PHE A 692 7.27 47.99 25.20
C PHE A 692 7.68 49.44 25.05
N GLY A 693 7.31 50.07 23.93
CA GLY A 693 7.49 51.50 23.71
C GLY A 693 6.54 52.34 24.56
N LYS A 694 5.25 52.00 24.58
CA LYS A 694 4.22 52.60 25.44
C LYS A 694 3.32 51.51 26.02
N GLY A 695 2.94 51.62 27.30
CA GLY A 695 2.01 50.71 27.96
C GLY A 695 0.93 51.46 28.76
N TYR A 696 -0.29 50.92 28.80
CA TYR A 696 -1.46 51.50 29.49
C TYR A 696 -1.99 50.67 30.66
N PHE A 697 -1.18 49.75 31.20
CA PHE A 697 -1.58 48.78 32.25
C PHE A 697 -2.33 49.39 33.43
N THR A 698 -3.56 48.91 33.68
CA THR A 698 -4.37 49.24 34.86
C THR A 698 -4.54 48.02 35.77
N GLY A 699 -3.44 47.57 36.39
CA GLY A 699 -3.47 46.57 37.48
C GLY A 699 -3.05 45.14 37.13
N THR A 700 -2.82 44.81 35.86
CA THR A 700 -2.18 43.54 35.42
C THR A 700 -0.70 43.78 35.12
N ASN A 701 0.20 43.18 35.90
CA ASN A 701 1.64 43.24 35.61
C ASN A 701 2.04 42.11 34.64
N PRO A 702 3.04 42.33 33.77
CA PRO A 702 3.66 41.25 33.01
C PRO A 702 4.19 40.14 33.94
N ASP A 703 4.00 38.87 33.56
CA ASP A 703 4.37 37.70 34.36
C ASP A 703 5.45 36.87 33.65
N ASN A 704 6.55 36.58 34.34
CA ASN A 704 7.65 35.75 33.86
C ASN A 704 8.22 36.20 32.51
N ILE A 705 8.63 37.47 32.43
CA ILE A 705 9.21 38.08 31.22
C ILE A 705 10.72 38.21 31.38
N HIS A 706 11.48 37.68 30.43
CA HIS A 706 12.95 37.74 30.43
C HIS A 706 13.48 38.36 29.14
N ILE A 707 14.37 39.34 29.27
CA ILE A 707 15.02 40.01 28.14
C ILE A 707 16.53 39.94 28.32
N TYR A 708 17.21 39.34 27.36
CA TYR A 708 18.67 39.19 27.32
C TYR A 708 19.27 40.15 26.29
N HIS A 709 20.17 41.03 26.71
CA HIS A 709 20.86 41.96 25.81
C HIS A 709 22.30 42.24 26.22
N HIS A 710 23.13 42.71 25.28
CA HIS A 710 24.52 43.04 25.57
C HIS A 710 24.63 44.31 26.44
N THR A 711 25.61 44.38 27.34
CA THR A 711 25.74 45.43 28.38
C THR A 711 25.77 46.87 27.83
N ASN A 712 26.31 47.08 26.64
CA ASN A 712 26.44 48.42 26.04
C ASN A 712 25.27 48.79 25.10
N ASP A 713 24.33 47.88 24.90
CA ASP A 713 23.24 48.05 23.94
C ASP A 713 21.97 48.54 24.68
N LEU A 714 21.03 49.13 23.92
CA LEU A 714 19.71 49.53 24.40
C LEU A 714 19.70 50.55 25.55
N THR A 715 20.74 51.39 25.67
CA THR A 715 20.84 52.44 26.70
C THR A 715 19.76 53.53 26.56
N ASN A 716 19.24 53.73 25.35
CA ASN A 716 18.18 54.69 25.05
C ASN A 716 16.76 54.11 25.22
N ALA A 717 16.61 52.79 25.32
CA ALA A 717 15.33 52.12 25.41
C ALA A 717 14.93 51.91 26.89
N THR A 718 14.42 52.96 27.54
CA THR A 718 14.17 52.99 28.99
C THR A 718 12.74 53.34 29.38
N TYR A 719 11.81 53.48 28.43
CA TYR A 719 10.45 53.92 28.74
C TYR A 719 9.71 52.99 29.72
N ASP A 720 9.93 51.68 29.60
CA ASP A 720 9.33 50.63 30.41
C ASP A 720 10.08 50.34 31.73
N GLN A 721 11.06 51.17 32.10
CA GLN A 721 11.93 50.92 33.27
C GLN A 721 11.18 50.79 34.61
N ASN A 722 10.00 51.42 34.75
CA ASN A 722 9.18 51.32 35.96
C ASN A 722 8.59 49.91 36.18
N TYR A 723 8.65 49.06 35.16
CA TYR A 723 8.16 47.68 35.19
C TYR A 723 9.28 46.65 35.35
N TRP A 724 10.54 47.09 35.41
CA TRP A 724 11.70 46.21 35.58
C TRP A 724 11.85 45.76 37.04
N GLY A 725 12.40 44.56 37.23
CA GLY A 725 12.65 44.00 38.55
C GLY A 725 13.16 42.56 38.48
N ASN A 726 13.36 41.93 39.64
CA ASN A 726 13.94 40.59 39.77
C ASN A 726 12.93 39.51 40.19
N THR A 727 11.64 39.84 40.18
CA THR A 727 10.52 38.94 40.52
C THR A 727 9.71 38.61 39.27
N ASN A 728 8.91 37.55 39.33
CA ASN A 728 8.14 37.10 38.16
C ASN A 728 7.09 38.13 37.71
N ASP A 729 6.53 38.93 38.61
CA ASP A 729 5.58 40.02 38.29
C ASP A 729 6.24 41.28 37.70
N LYS A 730 7.52 41.16 37.29
CA LYS A 730 8.33 42.22 36.71
C LYS A 730 9.02 41.74 35.45
N ILE A 731 9.45 42.70 34.64
CA ILE A 731 10.29 42.45 33.46
C ILE A 731 11.74 42.26 33.95
N GLN A 732 12.27 41.05 33.76
CA GLN A 732 13.62 40.71 34.19
C GLN A 732 14.62 40.99 33.06
N ILE A 733 15.50 41.97 33.29
CA ILE A 733 16.53 42.40 32.34
C ILE A 733 17.87 41.72 32.65
N HIS A 734 18.36 40.91 31.72
CA HIS A 734 19.61 40.15 31.80
C HIS A 734 20.65 40.77 30.86
N THR A 735 21.62 41.50 31.41
CA THR A 735 22.72 42.06 30.61
C THR A 735 23.88 41.06 30.51
N TYR A 736 24.51 40.95 29.35
CA TYR A 736 25.66 40.06 29.15
C TYR A 736 26.84 40.74 28.44
N THR A 737 28.04 40.25 28.71
CA THR A 737 29.26 40.48 27.92
C THR A 737 29.67 39.21 27.17
N ASP A 738 29.45 38.03 27.76
CA ASP A 738 29.56 36.72 27.10
C ASP A 738 28.20 36.26 26.55
N LYS A 739 28.07 36.31 25.22
CA LYS A 739 26.86 35.89 24.50
C LYS A 739 26.52 34.42 24.74
N ASN A 740 27.49 33.52 24.83
CA ASN A 740 27.24 32.08 24.85
C ASN A 740 26.56 31.65 26.15
N GLN A 741 27.01 32.19 27.28
CA GLN A 741 26.40 31.91 28.58
C GLN A 741 24.94 32.36 28.63
N ALA A 742 24.67 33.61 28.24
CA ALA A 742 23.32 34.17 28.22
C ALA A 742 22.41 33.42 27.24
N TYR A 743 22.93 33.06 26.06
CA TYR A 743 22.17 32.31 25.08
C TYR A 743 21.78 30.91 25.58
N ASN A 744 22.67 30.24 26.32
CA ASN A 744 22.36 28.95 26.93
C ASN A 744 21.26 29.06 28.00
N GLN A 745 21.22 30.15 28.77
CA GLN A 745 20.15 30.40 29.74
C GLN A 745 18.81 30.67 29.04
N PHE A 746 18.81 31.53 28.02
CA PHE A 746 17.65 31.76 27.16
C PHE A 746 17.15 30.44 26.56
N LYS A 747 18.05 29.59 26.06
CA LYS A 747 17.71 28.30 25.47
C LYS A 747 16.98 27.35 26.41
N GLN A 748 17.31 27.37 27.70
CA GLN A 748 16.60 26.54 28.68
C GLN A 748 15.12 26.95 28.78
N GLN A 749 14.82 28.25 28.68
CA GLN A 749 13.46 28.77 28.68
C GLN A 749 12.76 28.56 27.33
N ASP A 750 13.42 28.89 26.22
CA ASP A 750 12.94 28.70 24.84
C ASP A 750 12.53 27.24 24.56
N ASN A 751 13.26 26.26 25.10
CA ASN A 751 12.96 24.84 24.92
C ASN A 751 11.68 24.38 25.64
N THR A 752 11.13 25.17 26.57
CA THR A 752 9.85 24.87 27.22
C THR A 752 8.64 25.22 26.34
N ILE A 753 8.86 25.99 25.27
CA ILE A 753 7.81 26.40 24.34
C ILE A 753 7.55 25.28 23.33
N ALA A 754 6.30 24.83 23.25
CA ALA A 754 5.88 23.88 22.24
C ALA A 754 6.08 24.46 20.83
N ARG A 755 6.63 23.67 19.91
CA ARG A 755 6.85 24.06 18.51
C ARG A 755 5.88 23.30 17.60
N PRO A 756 5.52 23.83 16.41
CA PRO A 756 4.63 23.14 15.49
C PRO A 756 5.23 21.79 15.06
N ILE A 757 4.41 20.74 15.10
CA ILE A 757 4.67 19.47 14.42
C ILE A 757 3.90 19.53 13.10
N VAL A 758 4.50 20.14 12.07
CA VAL A 758 3.85 20.23 10.76
C VAL A 758 4.08 18.93 10.00
N GLN A 759 3.02 18.12 9.89
CA GLN A 759 3.03 16.98 8.99
C GLN A 759 2.82 17.48 7.56
N LEU A 760 3.82 17.31 6.69
CA LEU A 760 3.68 17.64 5.28
C LEU A 760 2.64 16.73 4.61
N PRO A 761 1.95 17.20 3.57
CA PRO A 761 0.99 16.37 2.84
C PRO A 761 1.71 15.16 2.23
N SER A 762 1.31 13.95 2.65
CA SER A 762 1.75 12.70 2.00
C SER A 762 0.74 12.35 0.91
N ILE A 763 0.91 12.94 -0.27
CA ILE A 763 -0.06 12.81 -1.37
C ILE A 763 0.59 11.99 -2.49
N THR A 764 0.20 10.72 -2.62
CA THR A 764 0.65 9.85 -3.72
C THR A 764 -0.56 9.41 -4.54
N PRO A 765 -0.46 9.42 -5.89
CA PRO A 765 -1.49 8.81 -6.74
C PRO A 765 -1.79 7.37 -6.33
N PRO A 766 -3.03 6.89 -6.51
CA PRO A 766 -3.29 5.46 -6.47
C PRO A 766 -2.42 4.76 -7.51
N SER A 767 -2.01 3.53 -7.21
CA SER A 767 -1.25 2.69 -8.13
C SER A 767 -1.95 2.59 -9.50
N ASN A 768 -1.15 2.54 -10.57
CA ASN A 768 -1.58 2.55 -11.98
C ASN A 768 -2.85 1.69 -12.19
N PRO A 769 -3.89 2.17 -12.91
CA PRO A 769 -5.15 1.43 -13.16
C PRO A 769 -4.96 0.05 -13.79
N SER A 770 -3.78 -0.31 -14.32
CA SER A 770 -3.48 -1.70 -14.69
C SER A 770 -3.38 -2.67 -13.51
N THR A 771 -3.15 -2.17 -12.29
CA THR A 771 -2.91 -2.94 -11.06
C THR A 771 -3.47 -2.17 -9.85
N PRO A 772 -4.79 -2.05 -9.67
CA PRO A 772 -5.36 -1.29 -8.57
C PRO A 772 -4.98 -1.88 -7.21
N THR A 773 -4.46 -1.06 -6.31
CA THR A 773 -4.15 -1.46 -4.93
C THR A 773 -5.35 -1.25 -4.02
N ASN A 774 -5.88 -2.34 -3.46
CA ASN A 774 -6.82 -2.30 -2.34
C ASN A 774 -6.11 -1.89 -1.02
N PRO A 775 -6.76 -1.22 -0.03
CA PRO A 775 -6.15 -1.05 1.30
C PRO A 775 -5.82 -2.40 1.91
N ASP A 776 -4.81 -2.44 2.79
CA ASP A 776 -4.45 -3.66 3.51
C ASP A 776 -5.59 -4.04 4.47
N VAL A 777 -5.99 -5.31 4.40
CA VAL A 777 -7.07 -5.84 5.23
C VAL A 777 -6.47 -6.46 6.48
N ILE A 778 -6.96 -6.05 7.64
CA ILE A 778 -6.67 -6.74 8.90
C ILE A 778 -7.63 -7.94 9.00
N LEU A 779 -7.08 -9.15 8.90
CA LEU A 779 -7.85 -10.38 9.02
C LEU A 779 -8.31 -10.60 10.47
N GLY A 780 -9.58 -11.00 10.63
CA GLY A 780 -10.12 -11.52 11.88
C GLY A 780 -10.02 -13.05 11.97
N SER A 781 -10.27 -13.61 13.14
CA SER A 781 -10.28 -15.07 13.34
C SER A 781 -11.37 -15.77 12.53
N ASP A 782 -12.42 -15.05 12.16
CA ASP A 782 -13.49 -15.52 11.28
C ASP A 782 -13.12 -15.48 9.80
N ASP A 783 -12.02 -14.83 9.42
CA ASP A 783 -11.55 -14.68 8.04
C ASP A 783 -10.54 -15.76 7.61
N VAL A 784 -10.07 -16.58 8.56
CA VAL A 784 -9.08 -17.63 8.33
C VAL A 784 -9.69 -19.02 8.55
N ILE A 785 -8.97 -20.04 8.08
CA ILE A 785 -9.33 -21.44 8.34
C ILE A 785 -9.41 -21.71 9.85
N SER A 786 -10.40 -22.51 10.27
CA SER A 786 -10.59 -22.82 11.68
C SER A 786 -9.42 -23.64 12.25
N ALA A 787 -9.05 -23.37 13.50
CA ALA A 787 -8.04 -24.14 14.21
C ALA A 787 -8.41 -25.63 14.33
N ASN A 788 -9.70 -25.93 14.43
CA ASN A 788 -10.20 -27.31 14.54
C ASN A 788 -9.96 -28.09 13.24
N ASP A 789 -10.28 -27.50 12.08
CA ASP A 789 -10.05 -28.14 10.78
C ASP A 789 -8.55 -28.41 10.55
N LEU A 790 -7.70 -27.44 10.86
CA LEU A 790 -6.24 -27.60 10.80
C LEU A 790 -5.76 -28.76 11.69
N ASN A 791 -6.25 -28.81 12.92
CA ASN A 791 -5.87 -29.85 13.88
C ASN A 791 -6.31 -31.24 13.39
N THR A 792 -7.53 -31.37 12.86
CA THR A 792 -8.04 -32.61 12.27
C THR A 792 -7.15 -33.07 11.12
N TRP A 793 -6.83 -32.20 10.15
CA TRP A 793 -6.02 -32.58 9.00
C TRP A 793 -4.59 -32.93 9.38
N LEU A 794 -3.99 -32.20 10.32
CA LEU A 794 -2.66 -32.53 10.84
C LEU A 794 -2.65 -33.86 11.61
N GLY A 795 -3.71 -34.14 12.37
CA GLY A 795 -3.89 -35.42 13.06
C GLY A 795 -3.96 -36.60 12.09
N GLU A 796 -4.77 -36.48 11.03
CA GLU A 796 -4.86 -37.50 9.97
C GLU A 796 -3.52 -37.76 9.28
N ILE A 797 -2.76 -36.70 8.98
CA ILE A 797 -1.43 -36.81 8.36
C ILE A 797 -0.45 -37.51 9.29
N LEU A 798 -0.44 -37.16 10.58
CA LEU A 798 0.50 -37.73 11.54
C LEU A 798 0.14 -39.17 11.96
N ALA A 799 -1.12 -39.57 11.85
CA ALA A 799 -1.58 -40.92 12.15
C ALA A 799 -1.55 -41.88 10.95
N GLY A 800 -1.27 -41.38 9.74
CA GLY A 800 -1.28 -42.17 8.51
C GLY A 800 -0.25 -43.31 8.47
N ASN A 801 -0.53 -44.34 7.66
CA ASN A 801 0.35 -45.48 7.45
C ASN A 801 0.89 -45.46 6.02
N TYR A 802 2.16 -45.09 5.86
CA TYR A 802 2.80 -44.86 4.58
C TYR A 802 3.82 -45.94 4.25
N TRP A 803 4.07 -46.15 2.97
CA TRP A 803 5.11 -47.08 2.55
C TRP A 803 5.68 -46.77 1.17
N ILE A 804 6.88 -47.26 0.90
CA ILE A 804 7.52 -47.20 -0.42
C ILE A 804 7.96 -48.60 -0.85
N ASP A 805 7.77 -48.93 -2.13
CA ASP A 805 8.23 -50.19 -2.71
C ASP A 805 9.57 -49.96 -3.40
N ILE A 806 10.57 -50.79 -3.15
CA ILE A 806 11.85 -50.69 -3.87
C ILE A 806 11.71 -50.97 -5.37
N ASN A 807 10.64 -51.66 -5.79
CA ASN A 807 10.33 -51.91 -7.20
C ASN A 807 9.62 -50.73 -7.87
N ASP A 808 9.03 -49.82 -7.07
CA ASP A 808 8.37 -48.60 -7.54
C ASP A 808 8.69 -47.42 -6.62
N LEU A 809 9.85 -46.79 -6.86
CA LEU A 809 10.31 -45.61 -6.12
C LEU A 809 9.71 -44.30 -6.64
N SER A 810 8.72 -44.35 -7.54
CA SER A 810 8.10 -43.16 -8.13
C SER A 810 7.18 -42.42 -7.15
N SER A 811 6.64 -43.11 -6.15
CA SER A 811 5.67 -42.51 -5.24
C SER A 811 5.59 -43.23 -3.91
N ILE A 812 5.42 -42.44 -2.83
CA ILE A 812 5.03 -42.95 -1.52
C ILE A 812 3.56 -43.38 -1.61
N LYS A 813 3.27 -44.61 -1.18
CA LYS A 813 1.94 -45.22 -1.17
C LYS A 813 1.30 -45.09 0.21
N GLY A 814 0.00 -45.36 0.28
CA GLY A 814 -0.79 -45.20 1.51
C GLY A 814 -1.27 -43.77 1.78
N ILE A 815 -1.09 -42.86 0.82
CA ILE A 815 -1.57 -41.47 0.89
C ILE A 815 -2.86 -41.36 0.05
N SER A 816 -4.01 -41.13 0.69
CA SER A 816 -5.28 -40.90 -0.03
C SER A 816 -5.29 -39.53 -0.73
N GLU A 817 -6.19 -39.32 -1.69
CA GLU A 817 -6.33 -38.04 -2.38
C GLU A 817 -6.72 -36.90 -1.42
N GLU A 818 -7.57 -37.17 -0.44
CA GLU A 818 -7.97 -36.20 0.59
C GLU A 818 -6.77 -35.74 1.43
N LEU A 819 -5.85 -36.67 1.69
CA LEU A 819 -4.63 -36.41 2.45
C LEU A 819 -3.61 -35.62 1.63
N LYS A 820 -3.48 -35.92 0.33
CA LYS A 820 -2.69 -35.10 -0.60
C LYS A 820 -3.20 -33.66 -0.63
N GLN A 821 -4.51 -33.48 -0.66
CA GLN A 821 -5.14 -32.15 -0.59
C GLN A 821 -4.89 -31.47 0.77
N SER A 822 -4.98 -32.19 1.90
CA SER A 822 -4.60 -31.66 3.23
C SER A 822 -3.16 -31.17 3.26
N ILE A 823 -2.23 -31.98 2.77
CA ILE A 823 -0.81 -31.63 2.71
C ILE A 823 -0.61 -30.39 1.83
N SER A 824 -1.17 -30.39 0.63
CA SER A 824 -1.06 -29.26 -0.29
C SER A 824 -1.65 -27.97 0.31
N PHE A 825 -2.79 -28.05 0.99
CA PHE A 825 -3.39 -26.93 1.71
C PHE A 825 -2.46 -26.37 2.79
N LEU A 826 -1.94 -27.23 3.67
CA LEU A 826 -1.09 -26.82 4.79
C LEU A 826 0.23 -26.21 4.32
N GLU A 827 0.85 -26.80 3.29
CA GLU A 827 2.09 -26.30 2.71
C GLU A 827 1.89 -24.94 2.05
N ALA A 828 0.77 -24.75 1.33
CA ALA A 828 0.45 -23.47 0.73
C ALA A 828 0.07 -22.41 1.78
N LEU A 829 -0.63 -22.79 2.85
CA LEU A 829 -1.03 -21.89 3.94
C LEU A 829 0.17 -21.39 4.72
N TYR A 830 0.95 -22.30 5.30
CA TYR A 830 2.10 -21.94 6.12
C TYR A 830 3.34 -21.53 5.30
N GLY A 831 3.32 -21.72 3.99
CA GLY A 831 4.33 -21.21 3.07
C GLY A 831 4.16 -19.71 2.74
N GLN A 832 3.02 -19.10 3.08
CA GLN A 832 2.80 -17.67 2.89
C GLN A 832 3.54 -16.83 3.93
N GLU A 833 4.12 -15.72 3.47
CA GLU A 833 4.75 -14.73 4.33
C GLU A 833 3.73 -14.12 5.32
N GLY A 834 4.08 -14.08 6.60
CA GLY A 834 3.26 -13.51 7.68
C GLY A 834 2.07 -14.37 8.15
N MET A 835 1.70 -15.44 7.43
CA MET A 835 0.51 -16.23 7.76
C MET A 835 0.63 -16.92 9.12
N LYS A 836 1.83 -17.40 9.49
CA LYS A 836 2.08 -18.01 10.79
C LYS A 836 1.77 -17.02 11.92
N GLU A 837 2.34 -15.82 11.84
CA GLU A 837 2.19 -14.77 12.85
C GLU A 837 0.73 -14.37 13.01
N ILE A 838 -0.01 -14.24 11.90
CA ILE A 838 -1.45 -13.96 11.88
C ILE A 838 -2.22 -15.05 12.62
N LEU A 839 -2.01 -16.33 12.26
CA LEU A 839 -2.73 -17.45 12.87
C LEU A 839 -2.41 -17.58 14.37
N GLU A 840 -1.13 -17.54 14.74
CA GLU A 840 -0.71 -17.64 16.15
C GLU A 840 -1.22 -16.47 17.01
N GLY A 841 -1.48 -15.32 16.40
CA GLY A 841 -2.10 -14.15 17.03
C GLY A 841 -3.54 -14.38 17.49
N PHE A 842 -4.29 -15.30 16.86
CA PHE A 842 -5.69 -15.57 17.22
C PHE A 842 -5.86 -16.52 18.41
N GLY A 843 -4.84 -17.32 18.78
CA GLY A 843 -4.95 -18.20 19.94
C GLY A 843 -3.93 -19.34 20.01
N ASN A 844 -3.92 -20.03 21.16
CA ASN A 844 -2.97 -21.11 21.44
C ASN A 844 -3.19 -22.36 20.56
N ASP A 845 -4.41 -22.60 20.09
CA ASP A 845 -4.70 -23.74 19.22
C ASP A 845 -3.94 -23.66 17.90
N TYR A 846 -3.85 -22.46 17.32
CA TYR A 846 -3.05 -22.22 16.10
C TYR A 846 -1.55 -22.42 16.33
N LYS A 847 -1.03 -22.07 17.51
CA LYS A 847 0.37 -22.37 17.89
C LYS A 847 0.63 -23.87 17.99
N THR A 848 -0.36 -24.63 18.45
CA THR A 848 -0.29 -26.10 18.49
C THR A 848 -0.32 -26.69 17.08
N ASN A 849 -1.22 -26.19 16.23
CA ASN A 849 -1.30 -26.58 14.82
C ASN A 849 0.02 -26.31 14.09
N TYR A 850 0.61 -25.13 14.27
CA TYR A 850 1.88 -24.81 13.64
C TYR A 850 3.02 -25.72 14.10
N ARG A 851 3.11 -26.03 15.40
CA ARG A 851 4.09 -27.01 15.93
C ARG A 851 3.91 -28.40 15.29
N ASN A 852 2.67 -28.85 15.13
CA ASN A 852 2.37 -30.12 14.47
C ASN A 852 2.73 -30.08 12.98
N TYR A 853 2.46 -28.97 12.29
CA TYR A 853 2.87 -28.77 10.91
C TYR A 853 4.41 -28.78 10.75
N GLN A 854 5.14 -28.10 11.63
CA GLN A 854 6.61 -28.12 11.62
C GLN A 854 7.18 -29.53 11.80
N ARG A 855 6.57 -30.32 12.70
CA ARG A 855 6.92 -31.73 12.88
C ARG A 855 6.70 -32.53 11.60
N PHE A 856 5.53 -32.35 10.96
CA PHE A 856 5.25 -32.96 9.66
C PHE A 856 6.26 -32.55 8.58
N ALA A 857 6.52 -31.26 8.41
CA ALA A 857 7.43 -30.73 7.39
C ALA A 857 8.87 -31.27 7.58
N THR A 858 9.35 -31.31 8.81
CA THR A 858 10.66 -31.88 9.17
C THR A 858 10.72 -33.37 8.83
N ASN A 859 9.70 -34.13 9.22
CA ASN A 859 9.63 -35.57 8.92
C ASN A 859 9.60 -35.85 7.42
N LYS A 860 8.82 -35.06 6.65
CA LYS A 860 8.75 -35.15 5.18
C LYS A 860 10.12 -34.90 4.55
N ALA A 861 10.82 -33.83 4.96
CA ALA A 861 12.14 -33.50 4.43
C ALA A 861 13.16 -34.61 4.71
N ASN A 862 13.22 -35.11 5.94
CA ASN A 862 14.11 -36.21 6.33
C ASN A 862 13.82 -37.50 5.54
N LEU A 863 12.54 -37.82 5.34
CA LEU A 863 12.13 -38.98 4.57
C LEU A 863 12.53 -38.87 3.09
N LEU A 864 12.30 -37.71 2.47
CA LEU A 864 12.67 -37.47 1.08
C LEU A 864 14.20 -37.53 0.88
N ALA A 865 14.98 -36.96 1.81
CA ALA A 865 16.43 -37.06 1.80
C ALA A 865 16.90 -38.52 1.91
N PHE A 866 16.31 -39.30 2.83
CA PHE A 866 16.60 -40.73 2.94
C PHE A 866 16.30 -41.50 1.64
N ILE A 867 15.13 -41.27 1.04
CA ILE A 867 14.73 -41.96 -0.20
C ILE A 867 15.67 -41.62 -1.35
N ASN A 868 16.01 -40.33 -1.51
CA ASN A 868 16.81 -39.87 -2.64
C ASN A 868 18.31 -40.16 -2.49
N ASP A 869 18.86 -39.97 -1.29
CA ASP A 869 20.31 -40.00 -1.08
C ASP A 869 20.81 -41.39 -0.65
N LYS A 870 19.92 -42.26 -0.16
CA LYS A 870 20.27 -43.61 0.32
C LYS A 870 19.53 -44.73 -0.39
N LEU A 871 18.19 -44.73 -0.36
CA LEU A 871 17.40 -45.85 -0.88
C LEU A 871 17.51 -45.99 -2.40
N LYS A 872 17.32 -44.91 -3.16
CA LYS A 872 17.43 -44.92 -4.63
C LYS A 872 18.81 -45.39 -5.13
N PRO A 873 19.94 -44.88 -4.59
CA PRO A 873 21.26 -45.37 -4.94
C PRO A 873 21.45 -46.87 -4.66
N LEU A 874 21.02 -47.35 -3.49
CA LEU A 874 21.12 -48.77 -3.13
C LEU A 874 20.34 -49.66 -4.11
N VAL A 875 19.11 -49.27 -4.44
CA VAL A 875 18.27 -50.00 -5.40
C VAL A 875 18.90 -50.01 -6.79
N LYS A 876 19.43 -48.87 -7.25
CA LYS A 876 20.13 -48.77 -8.54
C LYS A 876 21.38 -49.65 -8.58
N GLN A 877 22.18 -49.64 -7.51
CA GLN A 877 23.39 -50.44 -7.39
C GLN A 877 23.06 -51.94 -7.43
N SER A 878 22.08 -52.39 -6.64
CA SER A 878 21.69 -53.79 -6.56
C SER A 878 21.08 -54.29 -7.88
N ASN A 879 20.19 -53.51 -8.50
CA ASN A 879 19.62 -53.86 -9.81
C ASN A 879 20.70 -53.96 -10.90
N LYS A 880 21.70 -53.08 -10.87
CA LYS A 880 22.85 -53.17 -11.78
C LYS A 880 23.66 -54.44 -11.51
N ALA A 881 23.99 -54.74 -10.24
CA ALA A 881 24.73 -55.93 -9.87
C ALA A 881 24.01 -57.22 -10.30
N PHE A 882 22.67 -57.26 -10.22
CA PHE A 882 21.86 -58.39 -10.68
C PHE A 882 21.93 -58.56 -12.21
N ILE A 883 21.87 -57.48 -12.99
CA ILE A 883 22.02 -57.52 -14.45
C ILE A 883 23.43 -57.98 -14.84
N ASP A 884 24.44 -57.44 -14.17
CA ASP A 884 25.84 -57.80 -14.40
C ASP A 884 26.08 -59.28 -14.01
N LEU A 885 25.46 -59.77 -12.93
CA LEU A 885 25.53 -61.17 -12.50
C LEU A 885 24.90 -62.10 -13.54
N LYS A 886 23.71 -61.77 -14.03
CA LYS A 886 23.04 -62.54 -15.09
C LYS A 886 23.92 -62.62 -16.34
N THR A 887 24.55 -61.51 -16.71
CA THR A 887 25.47 -61.44 -17.84
C THR A 887 26.73 -62.28 -17.60
N ALA A 888 27.33 -62.17 -16.43
CA ALA A 888 28.51 -62.94 -16.04
C ALA A 888 28.22 -64.45 -16.01
N GLN A 889 27.02 -64.86 -15.60
CA GLN A 889 26.60 -66.26 -15.57
C GLN A 889 26.40 -66.84 -16.97
N GLU A 890 25.81 -66.10 -17.91
CA GLU A 890 25.72 -66.54 -19.31
C GLU A 890 27.10 -66.60 -19.99
N GLN A 891 27.98 -65.64 -19.70
CA GLN A 891 29.37 -65.66 -20.16
C GLN A 891 30.13 -66.84 -19.56
N LEU A 892 29.95 -67.12 -18.27
CA LEU A 892 30.56 -68.25 -17.57
C LEU A 892 30.12 -69.59 -18.18
N LYS A 893 28.83 -69.76 -18.45
CA LYS A 893 28.28 -70.93 -19.14
C LYS A 893 28.95 -71.13 -20.51
N THR A 894 29.13 -70.05 -21.26
CA THR A 894 29.82 -70.08 -22.56
C THR A 894 31.31 -70.41 -22.41
N ALA A 895 31.99 -69.84 -21.41
CA ALA A 895 33.41 -70.08 -21.14
C ALA A 895 33.68 -71.53 -20.72
N ILE A 896 32.81 -72.11 -19.87
CA ILE A 896 32.87 -73.52 -19.48
C ILE A 896 32.74 -74.42 -20.71
N ALA A 897 31.75 -74.15 -21.58
CA ALA A 897 31.55 -74.92 -22.81
C ALA A 897 32.77 -74.85 -23.75
N LYS A 898 33.37 -73.66 -23.92
CA LYS A 898 34.58 -73.48 -24.73
C LYS A 898 35.79 -74.20 -24.15
N TYR A 899 35.97 -74.16 -22.83
CA TYR A 899 37.03 -74.88 -22.14
C TYR A 899 36.87 -76.39 -22.35
N ASN A 900 35.67 -76.94 -22.09
CA ASN A 900 35.39 -78.38 -22.22
C ASN A 900 35.52 -78.86 -23.68
N ASP A 901 35.03 -78.10 -24.67
CA ASP A 901 35.18 -78.42 -26.08
C ASP A 901 36.66 -78.46 -26.51
N TYR A 902 37.48 -77.54 -25.99
CA TYR A 902 38.93 -77.55 -26.23
C TYR A 902 39.61 -78.74 -25.55
N VAL A 903 39.30 -79.03 -24.29
CA VAL A 903 39.82 -80.21 -23.57
C VAL A 903 39.45 -81.50 -24.29
N LYS A 904 38.21 -81.63 -24.77
CA LYS A 904 37.77 -82.78 -25.56
C LYS A 904 38.60 -82.97 -26.83
N LYS A 905 38.84 -81.89 -27.59
CA LYS A 905 39.69 -81.92 -28.80
C LYS A 905 41.14 -82.28 -28.49
N VAL A 906 41.68 -81.80 -27.36
CA VAL A 906 43.03 -82.16 -26.89
C VAL A 906 43.10 -83.63 -26.46
N ASN A 907 42.07 -84.17 -25.82
CA ASN A 907 42.01 -85.58 -25.42
C ASN A 907 41.84 -86.53 -26.63
N GLU A 908 41.12 -86.12 -27.66
CA GLU A 908 40.97 -86.86 -28.93
C GLU A 908 42.25 -86.82 -29.78
N ASN A 909 43.05 -85.76 -29.69
CA ASN A 909 44.35 -85.63 -30.35
C ASN A 909 45.36 -84.82 -29.50
N PRO A 910 46.25 -85.49 -28.73
CA PRO A 910 47.19 -84.83 -27.82
C PRO A 910 48.17 -83.85 -28.47
N SER A 911 48.41 -83.95 -29.78
CA SER A 911 49.29 -83.05 -30.54
C SER A 911 48.73 -81.62 -30.68
N LEU A 912 47.43 -81.43 -30.43
CA LEU A 912 46.76 -80.12 -30.45
C LEU A 912 46.89 -79.33 -29.14
N LYS A 913 47.56 -79.89 -28.12
CA LYS A 913 47.69 -79.26 -26.80
C LYS A 913 48.55 -77.99 -26.86
N ASN A 914 47.92 -76.84 -26.66
CA ASN A 914 48.58 -75.57 -26.36
C ASN A 914 48.26 -75.13 -24.93
N ASP A 915 49.29 -75.13 -24.07
CA ASP A 915 49.16 -74.79 -22.65
C ASP A 915 48.78 -73.30 -22.44
N ALA A 916 49.22 -72.40 -23.32
CA ALA A 916 48.84 -70.98 -23.23
C ALA A 916 47.35 -70.77 -23.52
N THR A 917 46.78 -71.49 -24.49
CA THR A 917 45.34 -71.46 -24.80
C THR A 917 44.51 -72.10 -23.69
N LEU A 918 44.93 -73.25 -23.14
CA LEU A 918 44.25 -73.92 -22.04
C LEU A 918 44.22 -73.04 -20.77
N ASN A 919 45.37 -72.46 -20.41
CA ASN A 919 45.48 -71.56 -19.26
C ASN A 919 44.66 -70.28 -19.45
N SER A 920 44.58 -69.74 -20.67
CA SER A 920 43.76 -68.56 -20.97
C SER A 920 42.26 -68.85 -20.85
N LEU A 921 41.78 -69.98 -21.37
CA LEU A 921 40.37 -70.40 -21.23
C LEU A 921 40.02 -70.67 -19.76
N LYS A 922 40.93 -71.29 -19.02
CA LYS A 922 40.77 -71.53 -17.57
C LYS A 922 40.72 -70.23 -16.77
N ALA A 923 41.62 -69.29 -17.07
CA ALA A 923 41.67 -67.99 -16.41
C ALA A 923 40.38 -67.18 -16.66
N GLU A 924 39.76 -67.30 -17.84
CA GLU A 924 38.49 -66.63 -18.13
C GLU A 924 37.32 -67.26 -17.36
N VAL A 925 37.28 -68.59 -17.24
CA VAL A 925 36.31 -69.29 -16.36
C VAL A 925 36.48 -68.83 -14.90
N ASP A 926 37.71 -68.75 -14.41
CA ASP A 926 37.98 -68.33 -13.02
C ASP A 926 37.62 -66.87 -12.77
N ARG A 927 37.94 -65.98 -13.71
CA ARG A 927 37.59 -64.56 -13.66
C ARG A 927 36.07 -64.37 -13.58
N LEU A 928 35.32 -65.03 -14.47
CA LEU A 928 33.85 -64.91 -14.52
C LEU A 928 33.17 -65.58 -13.31
N ASN A 929 33.72 -66.69 -12.81
CA ASN A 929 33.25 -67.34 -11.59
C ASN A 929 33.46 -66.46 -10.35
N ASN A 930 34.64 -65.83 -10.22
CA ASN A 930 34.94 -64.92 -9.13
C ASN A 930 34.09 -63.64 -9.21
N LEU A 931 33.97 -63.02 -10.39
CA LEU A 931 33.09 -61.88 -10.61
C LEU A 931 31.63 -62.21 -10.25
N SER A 932 31.15 -63.42 -10.60
CA SER A 932 29.81 -63.85 -10.24
C SER A 932 29.61 -64.00 -8.73
N LYS A 933 30.62 -64.53 -8.01
CA LYS A 933 30.58 -64.62 -6.53
C LYS A 933 30.61 -63.25 -5.87
N GLU A 934 31.45 -62.34 -6.35
CA GLU A 934 31.54 -60.96 -5.85
C GLU A 934 30.22 -60.22 -6.05
N LEU A 935 29.61 -60.31 -7.24
CA LEU A 935 28.32 -59.70 -7.52
C LEU A 935 27.19 -60.34 -6.68
N PHE A 936 27.19 -61.67 -6.51
CA PHE A 936 26.23 -62.38 -5.65
C PHE A 936 26.33 -61.95 -4.18
N ALA A 937 27.56 -61.87 -3.65
CA ALA A 937 27.82 -61.39 -2.28
C ALA A 937 27.38 -59.92 -2.14
N SER A 938 27.72 -59.06 -3.10
CA SER A 938 27.32 -57.65 -3.07
C SER A 938 25.79 -57.46 -3.06
N ILE A 939 25.03 -58.30 -3.79
CA ILE A 939 23.55 -58.26 -3.73
C ILE A 939 23.04 -58.66 -2.35
N ASN A 940 23.63 -59.69 -1.73
CA ASN A 940 23.25 -60.15 -0.38
C ASN A 940 23.61 -59.11 0.70
N ASP A 941 24.78 -58.49 0.63
CA ASP A 941 25.18 -57.42 1.55
C ASP A 941 24.20 -56.23 1.46
N ASN A 942 23.81 -55.86 0.24
CA ASN A 942 22.80 -54.82 0.02
C ASN A 942 21.42 -55.23 0.58
N GLN A 943 21.06 -56.52 0.51
CA GLN A 943 19.82 -57.05 1.07
C GLN A 943 19.80 -56.98 2.61
N GLU A 944 20.91 -57.31 3.27
CA GLU A 944 21.05 -57.19 4.73
C GLU A 944 20.96 -55.72 5.18
N LEU A 945 21.61 -54.82 4.44
CA LEU A 945 21.50 -53.37 4.68
C LEU A 945 20.06 -52.87 4.50
N LEU A 946 19.35 -53.33 3.47
CA LEU A 946 17.94 -53.01 3.25
C LEU A 946 17.07 -53.49 4.41
N GLN A 947 17.27 -54.70 4.93
CA GLN A 947 16.53 -55.24 6.08
C GLN A 947 16.78 -54.43 7.36
N THR A 948 18.02 -53.99 7.56
CA THR A 948 18.38 -53.08 8.66
C THR A 948 17.60 -51.77 8.55
N TRP A 949 17.51 -51.19 7.34
CA TRP A 949 16.74 -49.98 7.10
C TRP A 949 15.22 -50.19 7.24
N GLN A 950 14.69 -51.33 6.77
CA GLN A 950 13.28 -51.72 6.94
C GLN A 950 12.90 -51.76 8.43
N SER A 951 13.71 -52.42 9.25
CA SER A 951 13.49 -52.51 10.70
C SER A 951 13.60 -51.15 11.38
N LYS A 952 14.68 -50.41 11.09
CA LYS A 952 14.93 -49.10 11.70
C LYS A 952 13.83 -48.09 11.37
N THR A 953 13.42 -48.00 10.11
CA THR A 953 12.39 -47.05 9.68
C THR A 953 11.01 -47.37 10.27
N SER A 954 10.66 -48.65 10.43
CA SER A 954 9.43 -49.05 11.14
C SER A 954 9.48 -48.62 12.61
N THR A 955 10.58 -48.87 13.31
CA THR A 955 10.73 -48.50 14.73
C THR A 955 10.74 -46.99 14.95
N ASP A 956 11.58 -46.26 14.20
CA ASP A 956 11.73 -44.80 14.35
C ASP A 956 10.43 -44.05 14.00
N SER A 957 9.59 -44.63 13.13
CA SER A 957 8.28 -44.07 12.76
C SER A 957 7.13 -44.60 13.61
N ASN A 958 7.38 -45.41 14.64
CA ASN A 958 6.33 -46.10 15.42
C ASN A 958 5.32 -46.85 14.53
N ASN A 959 5.83 -47.57 13.53
CA ASN A 959 5.12 -48.34 12.52
C ASN A 959 4.30 -47.53 11.48
N HIS A 960 4.42 -46.20 11.46
CA HIS A 960 3.73 -45.33 10.50
C HIS A 960 4.40 -45.28 9.11
N PHE A 961 5.66 -45.69 8.97
CA PHE A 961 6.35 -45.77 7.68
C PHE A 961 7.07 -47.12 7.48
N LYS A 962 6.91 -47.72 6.29
CA LYS A 962 7.54 -49.00 5.94
C LYS A 962 8.20 -48.96 4.56
N ILE A 963 9.33 -49.65 4.42
CA ILE A 963 9.96 -49.97 3.12
C ILE A 963 9.56 -51.41 2.75
N LYS A 964 9.10 -51.64 1.52
CA LYS A 964 8.67 -52.97 1.04
C LYS A 964 9.53 -53.45 -0.13
N GLY A 965 9.57 -54.78 -0.28
CA GLY A 965 10.27 -55.49 -1.37
C GLY A 965 11.64 -56.02 -0.96
N GLU A 966 12.25 -56.77 -1.88
CA GLU A 966 13.54 -57.46 -1.73
C GLU A 966 14.32 -57.45 -3.05
N PHE A 967 15.65 -57.53 -2.98
CA PHE A 967 16.50 -57.62 -4.16
C PHE A 967 16.45 -59.01 -4.78
N LYS A 968 16.38 -59.06 -6.11
CA LYS A 968 16.49 -60.31 -6.85
C LYS A 968 17.92 -60.80 -6.85
N ASN A 969 18.11 -62.11 -6.68
CA ASN A 969 19.41 -62.77 -6.83
C ASN A 969 19.26 -64.06 -7.67
N LEU A 970 20.38 -64.65 -8.11
CA LEU A 970 20.41 -65.84 -8.97
C LEU A 970 21.31 -66.92 -8.36
N ALA A 971 20.90 -68.19 -8.48
CA ALA A 971 21.78 -69.32 -8.15
C ALA A 971 23.02 -69.34 -9.06
N LEU A 972 24.21 -69.45 -8.48
CA LEU A 972 25.47 -69.51 -9.22
C LEU A 972 25.65 -70.88 -9.88
N LEU A 973 26.05 -70.87 -11.16
CA LEU A 973 26.56 -72.02 -11.89
C LEU A 973 27.80 -72.58 -11.20
N THR A 974 27.84 -73.90 -11.00
CA THR A 974 29.04 -74.62 -10.56
C THR A 974 29.84 -75.03 -11.80
N PRO A 975 31.05 -74.48 -12.04
CA PRO A 975 31.86 -74.88 -13.18
C PRO A 975 32.20 -76.36 -13.10
N ASN A 976 31.75 -77.12 -14.09
CA ASN A 976 32.13 -78.52 -14.30
C ASN A 976 33.09 -78.58 -15.49
N LEU A 977 34.39 -78.67 -15.19
CA LEU A 977 35.45 -78.59 -16.17
C LEU A 977 36.01 -79.98 -16.46
N ASP A 978 36.13 -80.33 -17.74
CA ASP A 978 36.69 -81.62 -18.17
C ASP A 978 38.20 -81.71 -17.88
N GLU A 979 38.68 -82.91 -17.58
CA GLU A 979 40.11 -83.18 -17.29
C GLU A 979 40.90 -83.47 -18.58
N VAL A 980 42.15 -82.99 -18.66
CA VAL A 980 43.07 -83.30 -19.78
C VAL A 980 43.83 -84.59 -19.47
N ILE A 981 43.70 -85.62 -20.32
CA ILE A 981 44.29 -86.95 -20.14
C ILE A 981 45.51 -87.08 -21.07
N VAL A 982 46.71 -86.72 -20.61
CA VAL A 982 47.95 -86.94 -21.36
C VAL A 982 49.03 -87.51 -20.45
N ASN A 983 49.46 -88.76 -20.72
CA ASN A 983 50.59 -89.47 -20.09
C ASN A 983 50.59 -89.57 -18.56
N GLY A 984 49.45 -89.91 -17.94
CA GLY A 984 49.42 -90.60 -16.64
C GLY A 984 49.89 -89.84 -15.39
N ASN A 985 50.09 -88.52 -15.43
CA ASN A 985 50.20 -87.71 -14.22
C ASN A 985 48.92 -86.91 -14.00
N GLU A 986 48.19 -87.27 -12.95
CA GLU A 986 47.01 -86.57 -12.46
C GLU A 986 47.40 -85.15 -11.99
N ASN A 987 46.83 -84.13 -12.61
CA ASN A 987 46.96 -82.77 -12.11
C ASN A 987 45.65 -82.40 -11.39
N GLU A 988 45.62 -82.50 -10.07
CA GLU A 988 44.43 -82.29 -9.23
C GLU A 988 43.90 -80.83 -9.20
N ASP A 989 44.59 -79.87 -9.85
CA ASP A 989 44.22 -78.46 -9.79
C ASP A 989 42.87 -78.12 -10.47
N TYR A 990 42.34 -78.99 -11.34
CA TYR A 990 41.08 -78.77 -12.07
C TYR A 990 39.82 -78.97 -11.20
N LYS A 991 39.87 -79.79 -10.13
CA LYS A 991 38.73 -80.01 -9.19
C LYS A 991 38.58 -78.93 -8.12
N LYS A 992 39.53 -78.01 -7.97
CA LYS A 992 39.49 -76.95 -6.93
C LYS A 992 38.39 -75.90 -7.18
N VAL A 993 38.01 -75.64 -8.43
CA VAL A 993 37.06 -74.57 -8.78
C VAL A 993 35.61 -74.95 -8.49
N SER A 994 35.24 -76.22 -8.66
CA SER A 994 33.90 -76.74 -8.37
C SER A 994 33.60 -76.79 -6.87
N ARG A 995 34.62 -77.01 -6.00
CA ARG A 995 34.45 -77.01 -4.53
C ARG A 995 34.24 -75.60 -3.94
N GLN A 996 34.70 -74.54 -4.61
CA GLN A 996 34.60 -73.16 -4.10
C GLN A 996 33.21 -72.52 -4.27
N VAL A 997 32.38 -72.99 -5.22
CA VAL A 997 31.02 -72.46 -5.43
C VAL A 997 30.07 -72.91 -4.32
N ALA A 998 30.21 -74.16 -3.85
CA ALA A 998 29.44 -74.70 -2.74
C ALA A 998 29.73 -74.00 -1.39
N ASN A 999 30.94 -73.46 -1.21
CA ASN A 999 31.27 -72.67 0.00
C ASN A 999 30.78 -71.22 -0.07
N ALA A 1000 30.76 -70.60 -1.26
CA ALA A 1000 30.25 -69.23 -1.45
C ALA A 1000 28.73 -69.13 -1.24
N GLN A 1001 27.97 -70.17 -1.59
CA GLN A 1001 26.52 -70.25 -1.34
C GLN A 1001 26.17 -70.61 0.13
N LYS A 1002 27.11 -71.21 0.88
CA LYS A 1002 26.94 -71.63 2.29
C LYS A 1002 27.25 -70.55 3.33
N GLN A 1003 27.86 -69.43 2.94
CA GLN A 1003 28.21 -68.33 3.87
C GLN A 1003 27.08 -67.30 4.11
N THR A 1004 25.87 -67.56 3.61
CA THR A 1004 24.68 -66.76 3.95
C THR A 1004 23.84 -67.52 4.97
N PRO A 1005 23.29 -66.88 6.02
CA PRO A 1005 22.45 -67.56 6.97
C PRO A 1005 21.21 -68.13 6.27
N THR A 1006 20.94 -69.41 6.48
CA THR A 1006 19.69 -70.06 6.09
C THR A 1006 18.57 -69.46 6.92
N PHE A 1007 17.63 -68.76 6.30
CA PHE A 1007 16.39 -68.34 6.95
C PHE A 1007 15.23 -69.18 6.40
N GLU A 1008 14.44 -69.74 7.31
CA GLU A 1008 13.23 -70.50 6.98
C GLU A 1008 12.19 -69.58 6.32
N TYR A 1009 11.66 -70.05 5.19
CA TYR A 1009 10.55 -69.42 4.49
C TYR A 1009 9.25 -70.00 5.07
N GLU A 1010 8.41 -69.17 5.70
CA GLU A 1010 7.00 -69.52 5.82
C GLU A 1010 6.34 -69.33 4.45
N GLU A 1011 5.98 -70.44 3.82
CA GLU A 1011 5.11 -70.45 2.64
C GLU A 1011 3.73 -69.91 3.03
N ASN A 1012 3.40 -68.70 2.57
CA ASN A 1012 1.99 -68.30 2.51
C ASN A 1012 1.35 -69.03 1.33
N GLU A 1013 0.43 -69.93 1.68
CA GLU A 1013 -0.53 -70.55 0.79
C GLU A 1013 -1.17 -69.50 -0.14
N LYS A 1014 -1.23 -69.82 -1.43
CA LYS A 1014 -2.06 -69.11 -2.39
C LYS A 1014 -3.52 -69.46 -2.09
N GLU A 1015 -4.25 -68.56 -1.46
CA GLU A 1015 -5.70 -68.52 -1.63
C GLU A 1015 -6.06 -67.60 -2.81
N GLU A 1016 -6.66 -68.24 -3.80
CA GLU A 1016 -7.32 -67.63 -4.95
C GLU A 1016 -8.70 -67.15 -4.48
N VAL A 1017 -8.93 -65.83 -4.48
CA VAL A 1017 -10.24 -65.26 -4.10
C VAL A 1017 -11.02 -64.94 -5.37
N GLU A 1018 -12.06 -65.74 -5.61
CA GLU A 1018 -13.16 -65.44 -6.52
C GLU A 1018 -14.20 -64.56 -5.81
N GLU A 1019 -14.69 -63.53 -6.50
CA GLU A 1019 -15.77 -62.65 -6.04
C GLU A 1019 -17.11 -63.42 -6.00
N THR A 1020 -17.77 -63.49 -4.83
CA THR A 1020 -19.18 -63.08 -4.61
C THR A 1020 -19.74 -63.53 -3.24
N ALA A 1021 -20.69 -62.74 -2.73
CA ALA A 1021 -21.69 -63.03 -1.66
C ALA A 1021 -21.42 -62.57 -0.21
N LEU A 1022 -21.92 -61.37 0.08
CA LEU A 1022 -22.79 -60.95 1.20
C LEU A 1022 -22.91 -61.80 2.50
N MET A 1023 -22.75 -61.05 3.61
CA MET A 1023 -23.56 -61.03 4.86
C MET A 1023 -23.21 -61.90 6.09
N GLN A 1024 -23.24 -61.17 7.22
CA GLN A 1024 -23.62 -61.52 8.61
C GLN A 1024 -22.58 -61.97 9.67
N LYS A 1025 -22.35 -61.03 10.60
CA LYS A 1025 -22.25 -61.12 12.08
C LYS A 1025 -21.80 -62.45 12.73
N GLY A 1026 -20.76 -62.35 13.56
CA GLY A 1026 -20.56 -63.23 14.72
C GLY A 1026 -19.33 -62.86 15.56
N LYS A 1027 -19.54 -62.36 16.78
CA LYS A 1027 -18.52 -62.13 17.82
C LYS A 1027 -17.92 -63.46 18.31
N ILE A 1028 -16.68 -63.45 18.82
CA ILE A 1028 -16.30 -63.89 20.20
C ILE A 1028 -14.78 -63.67 20.44
N CYS A 1029 -14.46 -63.49 21.72
CA CYS A 1029 -13.31 -62.80 22.31
C CYS A 1029 -11.99 -63.59 22.47
N ILE A 1030 -10.96 -62.79 22.77
CA ILE A 1030 -9.56 -63.05 23.12
C ILE A 1030 -9.42 -63.83 24.44
N VAL A 1031 -8.36 -64.66 24.56
CA VAL A 1031 -7.68 -64.90 25.86
C VAL A 1031 -6.17 -64.94 25.67
N SER A 1032 -5.46 -64.17 26.52
CA SER A 1032 -4.01 -64.14 26.68
C SER A 1032 -3.59 -64.96 27.90
N ASP A 1033 -2.44 -65.62 27.83
CA ASP A 1033 -1.84 -66.31 28.97
C ASP A 1033 -1.04 -65.36 29.90
N ASN A 1034 -1.35 -65.45 31.19
CA ASN A 1034 -0.53 -65.17 32.37
C ASN A 1034 -0.07 -63.73 32.70
N PHE A 1035 -0.73 -63.10 33.68
CA PHE A 1035 -0.28 -63.15 35.09
C PHE A 1035 -1.47 -63.00 36.07
N LYS A 1036 -1.43 -63.82 37.12
CA LYS A 1036 -2.33 -64.00 38.28
C LYS A 1036 -3.52 -63.03 38.53
N THR A 1037 -4.67 -63.70 38.72
CA THR A 1037 -5.79 -63.50 39.67
C THR A 1037 -7.11 -62.80 39.26
N MET A 1038 -8.15 -63.65 39.24
CA MET A 1038 -9.58 -63.48 39.58
C MET A 1038 -10.53 -62.82 38.56
N ASN A 1039 -11.16 -63.70 37.78
CA ASN A 1039 -12.46 -63.55 37.09
C ASN A 1039 -13.62 -63.50 38.13
N PRO A 1040 -14.84 -62.99 37.81
CA PRO A 1040 -15.66 -63.56 36.74
C PRO A 1040 -16.52 -62.58 35.89
N CYS A 1041 -16.78 -63.02 34.66
CA CYS A 1041 -17.77 -62.50 33.72
C CYS A 1041 -19.20 -62.54 34.26
N VAL A 1042 -20.09 -61.60 33.85
CA VAL A 1042 -21.47 -61.90 33.37
C VAL A 1042 -21.99 -60.82 32.38
N THR A 1043 -22.77 -61.33 31.42
CA THR A 1043 -23.63 -60.76 30.35
C THR A 1043 -24.62 -59.65 30.78
N GLY A 1044 -25.37 -58.89 29.95
CA GLY A 1044 -25.72 -58.88 28.53
C GLY A 1044 -26.85 -57.85 28.24
N SER A 1045 -27.37 -57.83 27.00
CA SER A 1045 -28.64 -57.20 26.49
C SER A 1045 -28.77 -55.65 26.58
N PHE A 1046 -29.11 -54.86 25.56
CA PHE A 1046 -29.81 -55.01 24.27
C PHE A 1046 -29.07 -54.31 23.12
#